data_AF-A0A239DCA0-F1
#
_entry.id   AF-A0A239DCA0-F1
#
_cell.length_a   1.000
_cell.length_b   1.000
_cell.length_c   1.000
_cell.angle_alpha   90.00
_cell.angle_beta   90.00
_cell.angle_gamma   90.00
#
_symmetry.space_group_name_H-M   'P 1'
#
loop_
_entity.id
_entity.type
_entity.pdbx_description
1 polymer ?
#
loop_
_entity_poly.entity_id
_entity_poly.type
_entity_poly.pdbx_seq_one_letter_code
_entity_poly.pdbx_strand_id
1 'polypeptide(L)'
;MCRSTGPPKPLTRFDHRETVPPVGKTIKFNYFTSDIMTIKPLGPSKDLGSVDAIFDGITPVSAGLKNGKVAVAWAQTLVFPAGGFTDTDGAIFVQLYSAGGKPSGAVKLVNMTTAGIQGSPEITALKDGGFVMSWVSYAPLGQGHNDTDIHARIFNANGSPRGKEIIVTRDDPHTVTGGSNYDDDNTSGNVIATRDGGFLAIWTDGGPNEGAFAQRFDAQGGRVGKEVEITTDGFVFLPGIAELSNGNFVAVNDDSYPVNLWISGAGLNDAPTGISGTGKGRYEVDLDETGTRRDHPEVAALKNGGFALVWKQYPATGSNNLRVETYDKAARLVKAVEIDVPNGADSVRNDFNILGLSNGGFIVAWTQNEADVGTDSVGIKAQAFNGDGTVAGPARFLNSNSAGVQYLHDMTETADGKVWVSYVDQSAIGTVDQLQYRLFEVTADAGKSQPVGPKQIYGTAKDDTLKGSAGADEITARGGDDVVRALGGKDVVDAGSGADRVLGGDGDDTLRGGGDNDTLLGEAGNDKVFGQTGNDTLDGGDGNDRLVGGGGADTLRGGKGRDTLNGSAGADTLKGDSGDDRIAGGGAGDRLVGGAGDDTLNGGAGNDKLYGNGGNDVLIGGGGRDTFIFAGATGDDVITDFDPESDSYTIKTKATVTEVAKAGGVLISWAENSLLLEGLTLDDIA
;
A
#
# COMPACT_ATOMS: atom_id res chain seq x y z
N MET A 1 52.97 47.10 -1.50
CA MET A 1 53.15 46.12 -0.40
C MET A 1 51.78 45.70 0.09
N CYS A 2 51.37 44.47 -0.23
CA CYS A 2 50.14 43.86 0.25
C CYS A 2 50.19 43.64 1.77
N ARG A 3 49.05 43.80 2.46
CA ARG A 3 48.78 43.13 3.74
C ARG A 3 47.50 42.33 3.60
N SER A 4 47.63 41.02 3.83
CA SER A 4 46.58 40.02 3.71
C SER A 4 45.63 40.06 4.91
N THR A 5 44.36 39.87 4.59
CA THR A 5 43.27 39.45 5.46
C THR A 5 43.50 38.02 5.97
N GLY A 6 43.28 37.79 7.26
CA GLY A 6 43.14 36.44 7.85
C GLY A 6 41.67 36.19 8.19
N PRO A 7 41.16 34.95 8.05
CA PRO A 7 39.74 34.65 8.24
C PRO A 7 39.33 34.62 9.72
N PRO A 8 38.04 34.81 10.05
CA PRO A 8 37.53 34.73 11.41
C PRO A 8 37.55 33.28 11.94
N LYS A 9 37.82 33.14 13.24
CA LYS A 9 37.88 31.85 13.95
C LYS A 9 36.51 31.17 14.01
N PRO A 10 36.42 29.84 13.85
CA PRO A 10 35.17 29.11 13.99
C PRO A 10 34.69 29.08 15.45
N LEU A 11 33.37 29.22 15.63
CA LEU A 11 32.66 29.06 16.90
C LEU A 11 32.88 27.64 17.44
N THR A 12 33.25 27.57 18.72
CA THR A 12 33.53 26.33 19.43
C THR A 12 32.23 25.58 19.71
N ARG A 13 32.22 24.30 19.31
CA ARG A 13 31.23 23.27 19.64
C ARG A 13 31.04 23.22 21.17
N PHE A 14 29.86 23.57 21.67
CA PHE A 14 29.46 23.22 23.03
C PHE A 14 29.00 21.76 23.02
N ASP A 15 29.90 20.86 23.42
CA ASP A 15 29.60 19.46 23.72
C ASP A 15 28.92 19.39 25.09
N HIS A 16 27.60 19.61 25.12
CA HIS A 16 26.77 19.18 26.26
C HIS A 16 26.13 17.85 25.88
N ARG A 17 26.81 16.76 26.25
CA ARG A 17 26.20 15.44 26.40
C ARG A 17 25.17 15.51 27.54
N GLU A 18 23.96 15.97 27.25
CA GLU A 18 22.80 15.45 27.95
C GLU A 18 22.52 14.07 27.38
N THR A 19 22.56 13.07 28.25
CA THR A 19 22.16 11.70 27.92
C THR A 19 20.68 11.70 27.54
N VAL A 20 20.42 11.68 26.24
CA VAL A 20 19.09 11.41 25.67
C VAL A 20 18.68 9.99 26.11
N PRO A 21 17.48 9.78 26.67
CA PRO A 21 17.00 8.45 27.03
C PRO A 21 16.95 7.53 25.80
N PRO A 22 17.11 6.21 25.97
CA PRO A 22 17.26 5.28 24.86
C PRO A 22 16.05 5.27 23.92
N VAL A 23 16.38 5.21 22.62
CA VAL A 23 15.55 5.09 21.41
C VAL A 23 14.20 4.41 21.69
N GLY A 24 13.13 5.22 21.60
CA GLY A 24 11.77 4.72 21.56
C GLY A 24 11.53 3.95 20.26
N LYS A 25 11.03 2.71 20.41
CA LYS A 25 10.40 1.82 19.41
C LYS A 25 10.49 2.28 17.94
N THR A 26 11.26 1.56 17.12
CA THR A 26 11.30 1.72 15.66
C THR A 26 9.89 1.54 15.06
N ILE A 27 9.44 2.54 14.30
CA ILE A 27 8.21 2.45 13.49
C ILE A 27 8.44 1.43 12.38
N LYS A 28 7.47 0.54 12.12
CA LYS A 28 7.51 -0.40 11.00
C LYS A 28 6.16 -0.38 10.29
N PHE A 29 6.19 -0.30 8.97
CA PHE A 29 4.99 -0.50 8.14
C PHE A 29 4.65 -1.99 8.07
N ASN A 30 3.55 -2.40 8.68
CA ASN A 30 3.00 -3.74 8.52
C ASN A 30 1.75 -3.65 7.63
N TYR A 31 1.76 -4.28 6.46
CA TYR A 31 0.54 -4.43 5.67
C TYR A 31 -0.34 -5.50 6.32
N PHE A 32 -1.65 -5.25 6.37
CA PHE A 32 -2.65 -6.31 6.42
C PHE A 32 -3.54 -6.25 5.18
N THR A 33 -4.02 -7.43 4.85
CA THR A 33 -4.75 -7.88 3.68
C THR A 33 -6.10 -7.19 3.42
N SER A 34 -6.39 -7.04 2.13
CA SER A 34 -7.66 -7.27 1.42
C SER A 34 -8.87 -6.32 1.48
N ASP A 35 -8.96 -5.30 2.33
CA ASP A 35 -10.18 -4.46 2.36
C ASP A 35 -9.95 -3.08 1.72
N ILE A 36 -10.03 -3.02 0.39
CA ILE A 36 -10.32 -1.74 -0.31
C ILE A 36 -11.70 -1.28 0.17
N MET A 37 -11.74 -0.11 0.78
CA MET A 37 -12.97 0.42 1.35
C MET A 37 -13.55 1.51 0.47
N THR A 38 -14.42 1.13 -0.45
CA THR A 38 -15.18 2.13 -1.20
C THR A 38 -16.23 2.76 -0.27
N ILE A 39 -15.97 3.95 0.24
CA ILE A 39 -17.05 4.81 0.73
C ILE A 39 -17.82 5.23 -0.51
N LYS A 40 -19.05 4.76 -0.63
CA LYS A 40 -20.00 5.32 -1.59
C LYS A 40 -20.60 6.57 -0.92
N PRO A 41 -20.19 7.80 -1.28
CA PRO A 41 -21.02 8.96 -0.95
C PRO A 41 -22.43 8.62 -1.46
N LEU A 42 -23.38 8.61 -0.53
CA LEU A 42 -24.59 7.81 -0.63
C LEU A 42 -25.35 8.01 -1.96
N GLY A 43 -25.82 6.89 -2.52
CA GLY A 43 -27.01 6.86 -3.38
C GLY A 43 -28.27 7.30 -2.60
N PRO A 44 -29.41 7.47 -3.30
CA PRO A 44 -30.47 8.42 -2.94
C PRO A 44 -30.85 8.33 -1.46
N SER A 45 -30.70 9.45 -0.76
CA SER A 45 -31.06 9.52 0.64
C SER A 45 -32.54 9.16 0.80
N LYS A 46 -32.82 8.19 1.65
CA LYS A 46 -34.21 7.81 1.98
C LYS A 46 -34.94 8.93 2.74
N ASP A 47 -34.20 9.95 3.18
CA ASP A 47 -34.68 11.05 4.03
C ASP A 47 -34.74 12.43 3.34
N LEU A 48 -34.21 12.61 2.11
CA LEU A 48 -34.27 13.90 1.37
C LEU A 48 -35.13 13.85 0.08
N GLY A 49 -35.75 12.69 -0.23
CA GLY A 49 -36.50 12.51 -1.47
C GLY A 49 -35.63 12.27 -2.70
N SER A 50 -36.23 12.15 -3.89
CA SER A 50 -35.54 11.89 -5.16
C SER A 50 -34.73 13.11 -5.60
N VAL A 51 -33.46 13.15 -5.20
CA VAL A 51 -32.50 14.23 -5.52
C VAL A 51 -31.35 13.59 -6.32
N ASP A 52 -31.00 14.18 -7.47
CA ASP A 52 -29.80 13.81 -8.23
C ASP A 52 -28.61 14.60 -7.69
N ALA A 53 -27.45 13.97 -7.51
CA ALA A 53 -26.26 14.61 -6.97
C ALA A 53 -25.17 14.73 -8.03
N ILE A 54 -24.51 15.89 -8.11
CA ILE A 54 -23.37 16.14 -9.00
C ILE A 54 -22.13 16.41 -8.14
N PHE A 55 -21.02 15.75 -8.47
CA PHE A 55 -19.75 15.82 -7.74
C PHE A 55 -18.98 17.08 -8.13
N ASP A 56 -18.49 17.83 -7.14
CA ASP A 56 -17.50 18.88 -7.36
C ASP A 56 -16.44 18.85 -6.24
N GLY A 57 -15.19 18.54 -6.60
CA GLY A 57 -14.00 18.83 -5.79
C GLY A 57 -13.92 18.34 -4.33
N ILE A 58 -14.31 17.10 -4.02
CA ILE A 58 -14.31 16.61 -2.62
C ILE A 58 -12.87 16.46 -2.06
N THR A 59 -12.56 17.17 -0.97
CA THR A 59 -11.42 16.90 -0.07
C THR A 59 -11.96 16.30 1.24
N PRO A 60 -12.02 14.96 1.39
CA PRO A 60 -12.54 14.36 2.61
C PRO A 60 -11.52 14.47 3.74
N VAL A 61 -11.98 14.88 4.92
CA VAL A 61 -11.17 14.99 6.14
C VAL A 61 -11.64 13.99 7.19
N SER A 62 -10.75 13.57 8.08
CA SER A 62 -11.05 12.54 9.06
C SER A 62 -10.46 12.82 10.44
N ALA A 63 -11.07 12.22 11.47
CA ALA A 63 -10.59 12.29 12.84
C ALA A 63 -10.77 10.96 13.59
N GLY A 64 -9.70 10.50 14.22
CA GLY A 64 -9.67 9.31 15.05
C GLY A 64 -10.23 9.59 16.44
N LEU A 65 -11.31 8.89 16.79
CA LEU A 65 -12.02 9.10 18.05
C LEU A 65 -11.53 8.13 19.13
N LYS A 66 -11.57 8.59 20.39
CA LYS A 66 -11.15 7.80 21.56
C LYS A 66 -11.89 6.47 21.77
N ASN A 67 -13.08 6.33 21.19
CA ASN A 67 -13.86 5.11 21.23
C ASN A 67 -13.46 4.08 20.15
N GLY A 68 -12.36 4.32 19.42
CA GLY A 68 -11.88 3.44 18.34
C GLY A 68 -12.64 3.59 17.03
N LYS A 69 -13.45 4.64 16.88
CA LYS A 69 -14.12 4.98 15.61
C LYS A 69 -13.35 6.06 14.88
N VAL A 70 -13.62 6.20 13.58
CA VAL A 70 -13.17 7.33 12.78
C VAL A 70 -14.40 8.10 12.29
N ALA A 71 -14.37 9.42 12.45
CA ALA A 71 -15.33 10.32 11.83
C ALA A 71 -14.74 10.79 10.50
N VAL A 72 -15.50 10.67 9.41
CA VAL A 72 -15.10 11.17 8.08
C VAL A 72 -16.13 12.18 7.63
N ALA A 73 -15.66 13.34 7.20
CA ALA A 73 -16.47 14.45 6.74
C ALA A 73 -16.15 14.83 5.29
N TRP A 74 -17.15 15.33 4.57
CA TRP A 74 -17.01 15.79 3.19
C TRP A 74 -18.07 16.84 2.84
N ALA A 75 -17.79 17.64 1.82
CA ALA A 75 -18.75 18.52 1.16
C ALA A 75 -19.32 17.85 -0.09
N GLN A 76 -20.58 18.12 -0.43
CA GLN A 76 -21.23 17.59 -1.63
C GLN A 76 -22.33 18.53 -2.14
N THR A 77 -22.40 18.73 -3.45
CA THR A 77 -23.43 19.54 -4.11
C THR A 77 -24.71 18.73 -4.36
N LEU A 78 -25.87 19.29 -3.99
CA LEU A 78 -27.19 18.66 -4.19
C LEU A 78 -27.96 19.36 -5.34
N VAL A 79 -28.63 18.60 -6.22
CA VAL A 79 -29.49 19.15 -7.30
C VAL A 79 -30.94 18.74 -7.11
N PHE A 80 -31.82 19.72 -6.81
CA PHE A 80 -33.25 19.47 -6.55
C PHE A 80 -34.13 19.62 -7.81
N PRO A 81 -34.97 18.62 -8.15
CA PRO A 81 -35.84 18.68 -9.32
C PRO A 81 -37.19 19.34 -8.99
N ALA A 82 -37.21 20.66 -8.74
CA ALA A 82 -38.35 21.58 -9.03
C ALA A 82 -38.25 22.91 -8.25
N GLY A 83 -37.75 23.97 -8.90
CA GLY A 83 -38.31 25.33 -8.79
C GLY A 83 -38.36 26.03 -7.43
N GLY A 84 -37.52 25.65 -6.46
CA GLY A 84 -37.36 26.34 -5.18
C GLY A 84 -35.88 26.41 -4.82
N PHE A 85 -35.31 27.60 -5.03
CA PHE A 85 -33.89 27.99 -5.01
C PHE A 85 -33.07 27.59 -6.24
N THR A 86 -32.46 28.61 -6.86
CA THR A 86 -31.51 28.55 -7.97
C THR A 86 -30.12 28.85 -7.41
N ASP A 87 -29.12 28.07 -7.85
CA ASP A 87 -27.70 27.94 -7.42
C ASP A 87 -27.40 27.00 -6.23
N THR A 88 -26.93 25.79 -6.59
CA THR A 88 -25.99 24.85 -5.91
C THR A 88 -25.66 25.07 -4.43
N ASP A 89 -26.51 24.62 -3.50
CA ASP A 89 -26.13 24.54 -2.08
C ASP A 89 -25.22 23.32 -1.82
N GLY A 90 -23.95 23.57 -1.51
CA GLY A 90 -23.04 22.56 -0.96
C GLY A 90 -23.52 22.12 0.45
N ALA A 91 -23.55 20.82 0.71
CA ALA A 91 -23.93 20.24 2.01
C ALA A 91 -22.74 19.54 2.66
N ILE A 92 -22.58 19.76 3.97
CA ILE A 92 -21.53 19.14 4.77
C ILE A 92 -22.08 17.89 5.44
N PHE A 93 -21.42 16.77 5.23
CA PHE A 93 -21.82 15.48 5.77
C PHE A 93 -20.76 14.90 6.70
N VAL A 94 -21.20 14.03 7.60
CA VAL A 94 -20.32 13.21 8.44
C VAL A 94 -20.86 11.79 8.60
N GLN A 95 -19.96 10.82 8.60
CA GLN A 95 -20.24 9.42 8.88
C GLN A 95 -19.21 8.87 9.85
N LEU A 96 -19.67 8.05 10.81
CA LEU A 96 -18.77 7.31 11.67
C LEU A 96 -18.48 5.94 11.08
N TYR A 97 -17.24 5.48 11.27
CA TYR A 97 -16.78 4.16 10.86
C TYR A 97 -16.09 3.48 12.04
N SER A 98 -16.13 2.15 12.10
CA SER A 98 -15.27 1.38 13.01
C SER A 98 -13.79 1.54 12.63
N ALA A 99 -12.83 1.15 13.49
CA ALA A 99 -11.41 1.11 13.13
C ALA A 99 -11.11 0.29 11.86
N GLY A 100 -11.82 -0.82 11.64
CA GLY A 100 -11.78 -1.62 10.40
C GLY A 100 -12.66 -1.08 9.27
N GLY A 101 -13.09 0.18 9.38
CA GLY A 101 -13.77 0.96 8.36
C GLY A 101 -15.24 0.64 8.06
N LYS A 102 -15.89 -0.28 8.77
CA LYS A 102 -17.34 -0.51 8.56
C LYS A 102 -18.17 0.71 9.01
N PRO A 103 -19.15 1.19 8.23
CA PRO A 103 -20.04 2.27 8.65
C PRO A 103 -20.73 1.94 9.98
N SER A 104 -20.68 2.90 10.90
CA SER A 104 -21.27 2.83 12.24
C SER A 104 -22.38 3.86 12.38
N GLY A 105 -23.57 3.53 11.88
CA GLY A 105 -24.74 4.41 11.88
C GLY A 105 -25.02 5.00 10.50
N ALA A 106 -26.00 5.91 10.41
CA ALA A 106 -26.33 6.61 9.17
C ALA A 106 -25.49 7.89 8.99
N VAL A 107 -25.39 8.34 7.73
CA VAL A 107 -24.76 9.60 7.35
C VAL A 107 -25.58 10.74 7.93
N LYS A 108 -24.91 11.79 8.40
CA LYS A 108 -25.54 12.93 9.04
C LYS A 108 -25.23 14.21 8.28
N LEU A 109 -26.27 14.98 7.98
CA LEU A 109 -26.15 16.36 7.52
C LEU A 109 -25.70 17.24 8.69
N VAL A 110 -24.64 18.01 8.49
CA VAL A 110 -23.96 18.81 9.52
C VAL A 110 -24.51 20.23 9.56
N ASN A 111 -24.62 20.91 8.41
CA ASN A 111 -25.23 22.23 8.27
C ASN A 111 -26.76 22.08 8.14
N MET A 112 -27.53 22.46 9.16
CA MET A 112 -29.00 22.37 9.12
C MET A 112 -29.68 23.73 8.96
N THR A 113 -28.93 24.82 9.07
CA THR A 113 -29.48 26.19 9.21
C THR A 113 -28.85 27.23 8.29
N THR A 114 -27.83 26.86 7.52
CA THR A 114 -27.01 27.78 6.71
C THR A 114 -27.51 27.78 5.27
N ALA A 115 -27.89 28.96 4.77
CA ALA A 115 -28.26 29.17 3.37
C ALA A 115 -26.99 29.56 2.57
N GLY A 116 -26.84 29.09 1.34
CA GLY A 116 -25.68 29.38 0.48
C GLY A 116 -24.69 28.22 0.38
N ILE A 117 -23.66 28.40 -0.46
CA ILE A 117 -22.67 27.35 -0.77
C ILE A 117 -21.86 27.02 0.49
N GLN A 118 -21.61 25.73 0.74
CA GLN A 118 -20.77 25.29 1.86
C GLN A 118 -19.61 24.46 1.33
N GLY A 119 -18.42 24.64 1.88
CA GLY A 119 -17.21 23.98 1.40
C GLY A 119 -16.11 23.84 2.46
N SER A 120 -15.02 23.18 2.06
CA SER A 120 -13.78 23.03 2.85
C SER A 120 -14.00 22.60 4.30
N PRO A 121 -14.62 21.42 4.54
CA PRO A 121 -14.84 20.95 5.89
C PRO A 121 -13.52 20.54 6.55
N GLU A 122 -13.38 20.86 7.82
CA GLU A 122 -12.26 20.47 8.68
C GLU A 122 -12.78 19.74 9.92
N ILE A 123 -11.99 18.83 10.49
CA ILE A 123 -12.42 17.99 11.62
C ILE A 123 -11.28 17.69 12.59
N THR A 124 -11.59 17.71 13.89
CA THR A 124 -10.63 17.28 14.92
C THR A 124 -11.31 16.58 16.09
N ALA A 125 -10.64 15.58 16.67
CA ALA A 125 -11.13 14.82 17.81
C ALA A 125 -10.89 15.57 19.12
N LEU A 126 -11.95 15.75 19.91
CA LEU A 126 -11.87 16.41 21.21
C LEU A 126 -11.39 15.46 22.31
N LYS A 127 -10.80 16.04 23.36
CA LYS A 127 -10.26 15.28 24.50
C LYS A 127 -11.32 14.49 25.26
N ASP A 128 -12.59 14.90 25.23
CA ASP A 128 -13.68 14.17 25.86
C ASP A 128 -14.20 12.98 25.02
N GLY A 129 -13.61 12.73 23.84
CA GLY A 129 -13.96 11.67 22.92
C GLY A 129 -15.01 12.04 21.88
N GLY A 130 -15.58 13.25 21.93
CA GLY A 130 -16.33 13.86 20.84
C GLY A 130 -15.43 14.35 19.72
N PHE A 131 -16.00 15.10 18.79
CA PHE A 131 -15.27 15.79 17.72
C PHE A 131 -15.96 17.11 17.39
N VAL A 132 -15.20 18.04 16.83
CA VAL A 132 -15.72 19.29 16.26
C VAL A 132 -15.41 19.29 14.78
N MET A 133 -16.34 19.85 14.01
CA MET A 133 -16.17 20.12 12.59
C MET A 133 -16.33 21.62 12.37
N SER A 134 -15.59 22.16 11.41
CA SER A 134 -15.78 23.49 10.85
C SER A 134 -15.90 23.41 9.34
N TRP A 135 -16.43 24.46 8.74
CA TRP A 135 -16.56 24.58 7.29
C TRP A 135 -16.73 26.05 6.91
N VAL A 136 -16.46 26.36 5.64
CA VAL A 136 -16.68 27.67 5.05
C VAL A 136 -18.12 27.74 4.55
N SER A 137 -18.81 28.82 4.88
CA SER A 137 -20.16 29.15 4.41
C SER A 137 -20.12 30.43 3.58
N TYR A 138 -20.49 30.33 2.30
CA TYR A 138 -20.57 31.44 1.37
C TYR A 138 -21.99 31.98 1.29
N ALA A 139 -22.18 33.30 1.41
CA ALA A 139 -23.48 33.94 1.28
C ALA A 139 -24.15 33.66 -0.10
N PRO A 140 -25.49 33.60 -0.17
CA PRO A 140 -26.21 33.46 -1.43
C PRO A 140 -25.94 34.61 -2.41
N LEU A 141 -25.63 34.28 -3.67
CA LEU A 141 -25.37 35.27 -4.72
C LEU A 141 -26.57 36.22 -4.92
N GLY A 142 -26.33 37.54 -4.89
CA GLY A 142 -27.30 38.56 -5.30
C GLY A 142 -28.01 39.36 -4.19
N GLN A 143 -27.63 39.19 -2.91
CA GLN A 143 -28.18 39.98 -1.79
C GLN A 143 -27.30 41.17 -1.35
N GLY A 144 -26.22 41.48 -2.08
CA GLY A 144 -25.36 42.63 -1.79
C GLY A 144 -24.43 42.46 -0.57
N HIS A 145 -24.27 41.23 -0.11
CA HIS A 145 -23.31 40.81 0.90
C HIS A 145 -22.45 39.71 0.29
N ASN A 146 -21.12 39.88 0.34
CA ASN A 146 -20.13 38.91 -0.09
C ASN A 146 -19.63 38.06 1.11
N ASP A 147 -20.40 38.07 2.19
CA ASP A 147 -19.95 37.63 3.51
C ASP A 147 -19.66 36.12 3.50
N THR A 148 -18.41 35.76 3.75
CA THR A 148 -17.98 34.36 3.92
C THR A 148 -17.72 34.12 5.40
N ASP A 149 -18.43 33.18 6.01
CA ASP A 149 -18.32 32.86 7.44
C ASP A 149 -17.69 31.50 7.67
N ILE A 150 -16.94 31.36 8.75
CA ILE A 150 -16.54 30.04 9.26
C ILE A 150 -17.59 29.58 10.26
N HIS A 151 -18.14 28.40 10.00
CA HIS A 151 -19.10 27.76 10.88
C HIS A 151 -18.46 26.56 11.56
N ALA A 152 -18.98 26.18 12.73
CA ALA A 152 -18.57 24.99 13.44
C ALA A 152 -19.73 24.28 14.13
N ARG A 153 -19.58 22.96 14.31
CA ARG A 153 -20.52 22.13 15.05
C ARG A 153 -19.81 21.03 15.81
N ILE A 154 -20.25 20.83 17.05
CA ILE A 154 -19.65 19.89 17.97
C ILE A 154 -20.52 18.64 18.05
N PHE A 155 -19.90 17.48 18.15
CA PHE A 155 -20.54 16.18 18.21
C PHE A 155 -20.03 15.33 19.37
N ASN A 156 -20.93 14.51 19.93
CA ASN A 156 -20.57 13.41 20.82
C ASN A 156 -19.83 12.31 20.05
N ALA A 157 -19.16 11.41 20.77
CA ALA A 157 -18.46 10.24 20.21
C ALA A 157 -19.35 9.29 19.36
N ASN A 158 -20.68 9.37 19.51
CA ASN A 158 -21.66 8.64 18.71
C ASN A 158 -22.19 9.44 17.50
N GLY A 159 -21.61 10.62 17.25
CA GLY A 159 -21.97 11.54 16.18
C GLY A 159 -23.29 12.29 16.43
N SER A 160 -23.87 12.25 17.63
CA SER A 160 -25.02 13.11 17.94
C SER A 160 -24.54 14.54 18.20
N PRO A 161 -25.20 15.57 17.63
CA PRO A 161 -24.75 16.95 17.80
C PRO A 161 -24.87 17.41 19.26
N ARG A 162 -23.89 18.19 19.72
CA ARG A 162 -23.87 18.87 21.01
C ARG A 162 -24.21 20.35 20.79
N GLY A 163 -25.44 20.72 21.12
CA GLY A 163 -25.90 22.09 20.95
C GLY A 163 -26.19 22.46 19.50
N LYS A 164 -26.16 23.77 19.22
CA LYS A 164 -26.46 24.36 17.92
C LYS A 164 -25.18 24.56 17.12
N GLU A 165 -25.34 24.82 15.83
CA GLU A 165 -24.30 25.37 14.97
C GLU A 165 -23.77 26.70 15.54
N ILE A 166 -22.48 26.95 15.38
CA ILE A 166 -21.75 28.08 15.93
C ILE A 166 -21.13 28.84 14.77
N ILE A 167 -21.25 30.17 14.79
CA ILE A 167 -20.54 31.06 13.89
C ILE A 167 -19.20 31.43 14.54
N VAL A 168 -18.10 31.04 13.90
CA VAL A 168 -16.71 31.15 14.39
C VAL A 168 -16.14 32.53 14.12
N THR A 169 -16.35 33.07 12.93
CA THR A 169 -16.07 34.46 12.55
C THR A 169 -17.20 35.31 13.12
N ARG A 170 -16.99 36.14 14.14
CA ARG A 170 -18.10 37.03 14.55
C ARG A 170 -18.08 38.24 13.63
N ASP A 171 -19.28 38.74 13.29
CA ASP A 171 -19.57 40.16 13.08
C ASP A 171 -18.88 40.98 14.19
N ASP A 172 -17.60 41.32 14.07
CA ASP A 172 -17.14 42.52 14.74
C ASP A 172 -17.74 43.66 13.91
N PRO A 173 -18.53 44.58 14.50
CA PRO A 173 -18.60 45.90 13.94
C PRO A 173 -17.18 46.42 14.09
N HIS A 174 -16.33 46.16 13.10
CA HIS A 174 -15.20 47.00 12.83
C HIS A 174 -15.80 48.39 12.65
N THR A 175 -15.90 49.14 13.75
CA THR A 175 -16.15 50.56 13.78
C THR A 175 -14.88 51.21 13.25
N VAL A 176 -14.52 50.88 12.01
CA VAL A 176 -13.73 51.74 11.17
C VAL A 176 -14.75 52.78 10.72
N THR A 177 -14.72 53.91 11.42
CA THR A 177 -15.46 55.10 11.06
C THR A 177 -15.16 55.48 9.61
N GLY A 178 -16.05 55.07 8.71
CA GLY A 178 -16.21 55.66 7.38
C GLY A 178 -15.73 54.80 6.21
N GLY A 179 -16.70 54.23 5.49
CA GLY A 179 -16.61 54.08 4.02
C GLY A 179 -16.69 52.64 3.50
N SER A 180 -17.87 52.29 2.97
CA SER A 180 -18.15 51.30 1.90
C SER A 180 -17.63 49.86 1.99
N ASN A 181 -18.56 48.89 1.96
CA ASN A 181 -18.45 47.52 1.43
C ASN A 181 -17.11 46.81 1.70
N TYR A 182 -16.90 46.35 2.93
CA TYR A 182 -15.75 45.49 3.24
C TYR A 182 -16.13 44.03 2.99
N ASP A 183 -15.24 43.34 2.28
CA ASP A 183 -15.38 42.04 1.62
C ASP A 183 -14.77 40.98 2.54
N ASP A 184 -15.59 40.25 3.30
CA ASP A 184 -15.13 39.21 4.22
C ASP A 184 -14.85 37.91 3.44
N ASP A 185 -13.75 37.90 2.68
CA ASP A 185 -13.29 36.76 1.86
C ASP A 185 -12.57 35.71 2.73
N ASN A 186 -13.28 35.10 3.68
CA ASN A 186 -12.72 34.04 4.51
C ASN A 186 -12.47 32.75 3.73
N THR A 187 -11.21 32.33 3.61
CA THR A 187 -10.80 31.28 2.65
C THR A 187 -10.41 29.94 3.28
N SER A 188 -10.22 29.86 4.60
CA SER A 188 -9.83 28.63 5.32
C SER A 188 -10.46 28.57 6.72
N GLY A 189 -10.76 27.36 7.22
CA GLY A 189 -11.52 27.15 8.46
C GLY A 189 -10.96 26.04 9.33
N ASN A 190 -9.65 26.05 9.60
CA ASN A 190 -8.96 24.98 10.32
C ASN A 190 -9.39 24.90 11.79
N VAL A 191 -9.56 23.67 12.30
CA VAL A 191 -9.83 23.41 13.73
C VAL A 191 -8.85 22.42 14.32
N ILE A 192 -8.29 22.76 15.49
CA ILE A 192 -7.46 21.85 16.27
C ILE A 192 -7.97 21.72 17.70
N ALA A 193 -7.97 20.50 18.24
CA ALA A 193 -8.31 20.26 19.63
C ALA A 193 -7.25 20.86 20.57
N THR A 194 -7.70 21.47 21.66
CA THR A 194 -6.79 22.07 22.64
C THR A 194 -6.55 21.18 23.86
N ARG A 195 -5.42 21.33 24.54
CA ARG A 195 -4.99 20.52 25.70
C ARG A 195 -5.98 20.55 26.87
N ASP A 196 -6.71 21.65 27.04
CA ASP A 196 -7.75 21.81 28.05
C ASP A 196 -9.10 21.18 27.66
N GLY A 197 -9.21 20.65 26.44
CA GLY A 197 -10.34 19.87 25.96
C GLY A 197 -11.33 20.63 25.09
N GLY A 198 -11.09 21.93 24.84
CA GLY A 198 -11.80 22.72 23.84
C GLY A 198 -11.20 22.57 22.44
N PHE A 199 -11.36 23.61 21.62
CA PHE A 199 -10.77 23.69 20.29
C PHE A 199 -10.35 25.12 19.95
N LEU A 200 -9.41 25.26 19.03
CA LEU A 200 -9.01 26.50 18.40
C LEU A 200 -9.51 26.47 16.97
N ALA A 201 -10.20 27.52 16.53
CA ALA A 201 -10.60 27.69 15.15
C ALA A 201 -9.82 28.86 14.55
N ILE A 202 -9.45 28.73 13.28
CA ILE A 202 -8.51 29.61 12.59
C ILE A 202 -9.00 29.89 11.19
N TRP A 203 -8.85 31.13 10.76
CA TRP A 203 -9.25 31.56 9.43
C TRP A 203 -8.34 32.66 8.92
N THR A 204 -8.46 32.91 7.62
CA THR A 204 -7.73 33.92 6.86
C THR A 204 -8.74 34.88 6.29
N ASP A 205 -8.55 36.18 6.50
CA ASP A 205 -9.39 37.25 5.96
C ASP A 205 -8.69 37.88 4.73
N GLY A 206 -9.41 37.94 3.61
CA GLY A 206 -8.95 38.52 2.33
C GLY A 206 -9.23 40.01 2.15
N GLY A 207 -9.87 40.67 3.13
CA GLY A 207 -10.16 42.11 3.08
C GLY A 207 -8.94 43.01 3.34
N PRO A 208 -9.10 44.35 3.42
CA PRO A 208 -7.99 45.31 3.59
C PRO A 208 -7.18 45.19 4.90
N ASN A 209 -7.58 44.32 5.82
CA ASN A 209 -6.83 43.86 6.98
C ASN A 209 -6.35 42.41 6.72
N GLU A 210 -5.64 42.18 5.60
CA GLU A 210 -5.17 40.86 5.19
C GLU A 210 -4.36 40.19 6.31
N GLY A 211 -4.85 39.06 6.82
CA GLY A 211 -4.28 38.43 8.00
C GLY A 211 -4.91 37.10 8.36
N ALA A 212 -4.27 36.38 9.27
CA ALA A 212 -4.81 35.16 9.83
C ALA A 212 -5.23 35.39 11.28
N PHE A 213 -6.33 34.78 11.68
CA PHE A 213 -6.98 35.00 12.98
C PHE A 213 -7.29 33.67 13.65
N ALA A 214 -7.35 33.69 14.98
CA ALA A 214 -7.75 32.53 15.76
C ALA A 214 -8.67 32.90 16.92
N GLN A 215 -9.64 32.02 17.18
CA GLN A 215 -10.50 32.08 18.35
C GLN A 215 -10.54 30.73 19.03
N ARG A 216 -10.33 30.75 20.35
CA ARG A 216 -10.46 29.55 21.19
C ARG A 216 -11.88 29.38 21.69
N PHE A 217 -12.31 28.13 21.76
CA PHE A 217 -13.62 27.71 22.24
C PHE A 217 -13.45 26.61 23.28
N ASP A 218 -14.37 26.55 24.24
CA ASP A 218 -14.49 25.42 25.16
C ASP A 218 -15.12 24.20 24.45
N ALA A 219 -15.21 23.08 25.16
CA ALA A 219 -15.76 21.83 24.63
C ALA A 219 -17.28 21.88 24.31
N GLN A 220 -17.96 22.95 24.71
CA GLN A 220 -19.37 23.22 24.47
C GLN A 220 -19.59 24.29 23.40
N GLY A 221 -18.52 24.89 22.86
CA GLY A 221 -18.59 25.93 21.85
C GLY A 221 -18.70 27.35 22.39
N GLY A 222 -18.51 27.55 23.70
CA GLY A 222 -18.37 28.86 24.30
C GLY A 222 -17.01 29.46 23.97
N ARG A 223 -16.96 30.74 23.55
CA ARG A 223 -15.68 31.44 23.32
C ARG A 223 -14.89 31.56 24.61
N VAL A 224 -13.61 31.26 24.54
CA VAL A 224 -12.65 31.42 25.64
C VAL A 224 -11.63 32.47 25.26
N GLY A 225 -11.62 33.60 25.97
CA GLY A 225 -10.75 34.72 25.65
C GLY A 225 -11.24 35.52 24.45
N LYS A 226 -10.41 36.48 24.01
CA LYS A 226 -10.66 37.29 22.81
C LYS A 226 -10.10 36.59 21.59
N GLU A 227 -10.60 37.00 20.43
CA GLU A 227 -9.98 36.71 19.15
C GLU A 227 -8.55 37.25 19.10
N VAL A 228 -7.69 36.51 18.41
CA VAL A 228 -6.26 36.78 18.31
C VAL A 228 -5.88 36.84 16.84
N GLU A 229 -5.32 37.97 16.44
CA GLU A 229 -4.61 38.10 15.16
C GLU A 229 -3.27 37.36 15.23
N ILE A 230 -3.02 36.51 14.24
CA ILE A 230 -1.82 35.70 14.05
C ILE A 230 -0.79 36.44 13.20
N THR A 231 -1.22 37.09 12.12
CA THR A 231 -0.35 37.84 11.21
C THR A 231 -1.11 38.98 10.56
N THR A 232 -0.38 40.05 10.23
CA THR A 232 -0.85 41.29 9.56
C THR A 232 -0.31 41.42 8.13
N ASP A 233 0.44 40.42 7.65
CA ASP A 233 1.32 40.55 6.48
C ASP A 233 0.69 39.88 5.24
N GLY A 234 -0.28 40.55 4.63
CA GLY A 234 -0.74 40.24 3.26
C GLY A 234 -1.44 38.88 3.09
N PHE A 235 -1.68 38.47 1.84
CA PHE A 235 -2.35 37.23 1.44
C PHE A 235 -1.65 35.96 1.98
N VAL A 236 -1.97 35.60 3.22
CA VAL A 236 -1.41 34.45 3.95
C VAL A 236 -2.34 33.25 3.80
N PHE A 237 -1.84 32.15 3.22
CA PHE A 237 -2.47 30.83 3.36
C PHE A 237 -1.83 30.10 4.53
N LEU A 238 -2.64 29.59 5.49
CA LEU A 238 -2.17 28.77 6.61
C LEU A 238 -2.41 27.27 6.35
N PRO A 239 -1.49 26.58 5.66
CA PRO A 239 -1.59 25.14 5.40
C PRO A 239 -1.54 24.30 6.68
N GLY A 240 -0.80 24.71 7.72
CA GLY A 240 -0.60 23.87 8.90
C GLY A 240 -0.56 24.59 10.24
N ILE A 241 -1.19 24.00 11.26
CA ILE A 241 -1.05 24.38 12.67
C ILE A 241 -1.02 23.17 13.60
N ALA A 242 -0.25 23.27 14.70
CA ALA A 242 -0.28 22.28 15.77
C ALA A 242 -0.14 22.91 17.18
N GLU A 243 -0.86 22.36 18.17
CA GLU A 243 -0.60 22.66 19.58
C GLU A 243 0.51 21.76 20.14
N LEU A 244 1.53 22.38 20.72
CA LEU A 244 2.63 21.71 21.39
C LEU A 244 2.23 21.27 22.81
N SER A 245 2.95 20.30 23.35
CA SER A 245 2.69 19.76 24.71
C SER A 245 2.72 20.78 25.85
N ASN A 246 3.40 21.92 25.65
CA ASN A 246 3.48 23.03 26.60
C ASN A 246 2.29 24.02 26.49
N GLY A 247 1.37 23.83 25.54
CA GLY A 247 0.22 24.70 25.26
C GLY A 247 0.53 25.87 24.33
N ASN A 248 1.74 25.92 23.76
CA ASN A 248 2.07 26.85 22.69
C ASN A 248 1.58 26.29 21.35
N PHE A 249 1.39 27.15 20.37
CA PHE A 249 0.99 26.79 19.01
C PHE A 249 2.13 27.07 18.04
N VAL A 250 2.23 26.22 17.02
CA VAL A 250 3.12 26.41 15.87
C VAL A 250 2.25 26.48 14.63
N ALA A 251 2.33 27.60 13.91
CA ALA A 251 1.65 27.79 12.63
C ALA A 251 2.69 28.05 11.53
N VAL A 252 2.38 27.57 10.33
CA VAL A 252 3.19 27.77 9.13
C VAL A 252 2.33 28.36 8.02
N ASN A 253 2.91 29.25 7.22
CA ASN A 253 2.24 29.82 6.04
C ASN A 253 2.93 29.51 4.72
N ASP A 254 2.13 29.64 3.67
CA ASP A 254 2.58 29.76 2.28
C ASP A 254 2.44 31.22 1.82
N ASP A 255 3.42 32.07 2.17
CA ASP A 255 3.58 33.37 1.49
C ASP A 255 4.56 33.19 0.34
N SER A 256 4.31 33.90 -0.75
CA SER A 256 5.21 34.00 -1.90
C SER A 256 6.59 34.53 -1.48
N TYR A 257 7.45 33.60 -1.05
CA TYR A 257 8.87 33.70 -0.68
C TYR A 257 9.15 34.57 0.58
N PRO A 258 9.38 34.03 1.81
CA PRO A 258 9.69 32.67 2.29
C PRO A 258 8.58 31.97 3.15
N VAL A 259 8.75 30.67 3.46
CA VAL A 259 7.97 29.97 4.51
C VAL A 259 8.23 30.64 5.86
N ASN A 260 7.20 31.18 6.51
CA ASN A 260 7.31 31.72 7.86
C ASN A 260 6.81 30.70 8.89
N LEU A 261 7.51 30.67 10.02
CA LEU A 261 7.17 29.86 11.19
C LEU A 261 6.80 30.79 12.33
N TRP A 262 5.59 30.66 12.85
CA TRP A 262 5.15 31.38 14.05
C TRP A 262 4.98 30.43 15.21
N ILE A 263 5.60 30.78 16.34
CA ILE A 263 5.50 30.02 17.59
C ILE A 263 4.97 30.95 18.67
N SER A 264 3.84 30.61 19.27
CA SER A 264 3.30 31.43 20.36
C SER A 264 4.23 31.39 21.58
N GLY A 265 4.62 32.55 22.12
CA GLY A 265 5.54 32.65 23.27
C GLY A 265 4.94 32.26 24.63
N ALA A 266 3.61 32.17 24.73
CA ALA A 266 2.86 31.66 25.87
C ALA A 266 1.52 31.09 25.38
N GLY A 267 0.92 30.15 26.11
CA GLY A 267 -0.41 29.64 25.77
C GLY A 267 -1.41 30.79 25.60
N LEU A 268 -2.32 30.67 24.63
CA LEU A 268 -3.29 31.70 24.20
C LEU A 268 -4.11 32.37 25.32
N ASN A 269 -4.07 31.82 26.54
CA ASN A 269 -4.74 32.36 27.73
C ASN A 269 -4.06 33.59 28.35
N ASP A 270 -2.76 33.82 28.12
CA ASP A 270 -1.97 34.82 28.85
C ASP A 270 -1.45 35.99 27.99
N ALA A 271 -1.83 36.08 26.71
CA ALA A 271 -1.35 37.12 25.80
C ALA A 271 -2.45 38.16 25.48
N PRO A 272 -2.38 39.40 26.02
CA PRO A 272 -3.25 40.50 25.60
C PRO A 272 -2.89 41.05 24.20
N THR A 273 -1.82 40.55 23.57
CA THR A 273 -1.20 41.15 22.37
C THR A 273 -1.00 40.14 21.23
N GLY A 274 -1.79 39.07 21.20
CA GLY A 274 -1.85 38.12 20.10
C GLY A 274 -0.59 37.29 19.83
N ILE A 275 -0.59 36.54 18.74
CA ILE A 275 0.61 35.95 18.12
C ILE A 275 1.27 37.07 17.28
N SER A 276 1.37 38.29 17.80
CA SER A 276 1.87 39.41 16.99
C SER A 276 3.39 39.30 16.78
N GLY A 277 3.78 39.27 15.51
CA GLY A 277 5.16 39.25 15.03
C GLY A 277 6.00 40.48 15.39
N THR A 278 5.59 41.34 16.33
CA THR A 278 6.34 42.56 16.68
C THR A 278 7.05 42.49 18.03
N GLY A 279 6.96 41.38 18.77
CA GLY A 279 7.61 41.29 20.08
C GLY A 279 7.94 39.86 20.54
N LYS A 280 9.10 39.35 20.14
CA LYS A 280 9.72 38.08 20.59
C LYS A 280 8.99 36.80 20.13
N GLY A 281 9.23 36.37 18.89
CA GLY A 281 8.79 35.03 18.47
C GLY A 281 8.85 34.68 16.99
N ARG A 282 9.20 35.60 16.07
CA ARG A 282 9.46 35.23 14.67
C ARG A 282 10.76 34.44 14.60
N TYR A 283 10.65 33.12 14.42
CA TYR A 283 11.77 32.31 13.95
C TYR A 283 11.63 32.26 12.44
N GLU A 284 12.26 33.22 11.74
CA GLU A 284 12.53 33.00 10.32
C GLU A 284 13.45 31.78 10.27
N VAL A 285 12.94 30.68 9.72
CA VAL A 285 13.80 29.54 9.38
C VAL A 285 14.68 30.03 8.24
N ASP A 286 15.89 30.43 8.63
CA ASP A 286 17.02 30.81 7.80
C ASP A 286 17.06 30.00 6.49
N LEU A 287 16.94 30.68 5.34
CA LEU A 287 17.30 30.12 4.05
C LEU A 287 17.99 31.19 3.20
N ASP A 288 19.24 31.46 3.57
CA ASP A 288 20.31 32.09 2.78
C ASP A 288 20.68 31.31 1.49
N GLU A 289 19.70 30.82 0.72
CA GLU A 289 19.91 30.30 -0.63
C GLU A 289 19.02 31.04 -1.63
N THR A 290 19.59 32.09 -2.23
CA THR A 290 18.95 32.86 -3.30
C THR A 290 18.54 31.92 -4.45
N GLY A 291 17.24 31.81 -4.74
CA GLY A 291 16.71 31.15 -5.94
C GLY A 291 15.88 29.88 -5.72
N THR A 292 15.63 29.44 -4.48
CA THR A 292 14.80 28.25 -4.19
C THR A 292 13.35 28.65 -3.86
N ARG A 293 12.37 28.20 -4.66
CA ARG A 293 10.93 28.32 -4.34
C ARG A 293 10.55 27.27 -3.29
N ARG A 294 9.62 27.59 -2.39
CA ARG A 294 9.09 26.69 -1.36
C ARG A 294 7.57 26.83 -1.34
N ASP A 295 6.86 25.70 -1.25
CA ASP A 295 5.38 25.69 -1.29
C ASP A 295 4.81 24.74 -0.23
N HIS A 296 3.61 25.08 0.28
CA HIS A 296 2.68 24.26 1.06
C HIS A 296 3.25 23.59 2.32
N PRO A 297 3.90 24.32 3.25
CA PRO A 297 4.45 23.71 4.46
C PRO A 297 3.37 23.09 5.36
N GLU A 298 3.64 21.90 5.89
CA GLU A 298 2.78 21.21 6.86
C GLU A 298 3.51 20.99 8.19
N VAL A 299 2.77 20.92 9.30
CA VAL A 299 3.33 20.78 10.66
C VAL A 299 2.64 19.71 11.48
N ALA A 300 3.43 18.89 12.18
CA ALA A 300 2.94 17.94 13.18
C ALA A 300 3.58 18.19 14.55
N ALA A 301 2.76 18.30 15.60
CA ALA A 301 3.25 18.26 16.98
C ALA A 301 3.72 16.86 17.35
N LEU A 302 4.84 16.79 18.09
CA LEU A 302 5.42 15.54 18.55
C LEU A 302 5.22 15.36 20.05
N LYS A 303 5.11 14.10 20.49
CA LYS A 303 4.88 13.76 21.90
C LYS A 303 6.02 14.17 22.84
N ASN A 304 7.24 14.34 22.30
CA ASN A 304 8.39 14.86 23.04
C ASN A 304 8.30 16.38 23.31
N GLY A 305 7.24 17.03 22.81
CA GLY A 305 6.98 18.46 22.94
C GLY A 305 7.61 19.33 21.87
N GLY A 306 8.37 18.75 20.94
CA GLY A 306 8.81 19.39 19.71
C GLY A 306 7.77 19.29 18.59
N PHE A 307 8.19 19.57 17.37
CA PHE A 307 7.37 19.48 16.17
C PHE A 307 8.21 19.08 14.95
N ALA A 308 7.54 18.56 13.93
CA ALA A 308 8.14 18.29 12.63
C ALA A 308 7.44 19.14 11.56
N LEU A 309 8.23 19.61 10.60
CA LEU A 309 7.80 20.36 9.43
C LEU A 309 8.11 19.54 8.17
N VAL A 310 7.24 19.63 7.18
CA VAL A 310 7.55 19.21 5.81
C VAL A 310 7.15 20.30 4.83
N TRP A 311 7.97 20.55 3.82
CA TRP A 311 7.59 21.42 2.71
C TRP A 311 8.23 20.91 1.42
N LYS A 312 7.69 21.38 0.30
CA LYS A 312 8.29 21.14 -1.01
C LYS A 312 9.28 22.25 -1.34
N GLN A 313 10.46 21.88 -1.81
CA GLN A 313 11.46 22.84 -2.27
C GLN A 313 11.80 22.63 -3.75
N TYR A 314 11.99 23.74 -4.46
CA TYR A 314 12.32 23.80 -5.88
C TYR A 314 13.67 24.50 -6.03
N PRO A 315 14.78 23.73 -5.94
CA PRO A 315 16.11 24.31 -6.07
C PRO A 315 16.32 24.90 -7.47
N ALA A 316 17.08 26.00 -7.57
CA ALA A 316 17.40 26.65 -8.86
C ALA A 316 18.09 25.69 -9.87
N THR A 317 18.77 24.67 -9.33
CA THR A 317 19.38 23.56 -10.06
C THR A 317 19.17 22.28 -9.25
N GLY A 318 18.50 21.26 -9.79
CA GLY A 318 18.28 19.98 -9.10
C GLY A 318 16.89 19.40 -9.35
N SER A 319 16.59 18.26 -8.72
CA SER A 319 15.25 17.67 -8.67
C SER A 319 14.44 18.29 -7.55
N ASN A 320 13.11 18.36 -7.72
CA ASN A 320 12.22 18.78 -6.63
C ASN A 320 12.26 17.71 -5.52
N ASN A 321 12.21 18.12 -4.27
CA ASN A 321 12.23 17.20 -3.14
C ASN A 321 11.35 17.73 -1.99
N LEU A 322 10.99 16.82 -1.09
CA LEU A 322 10.39 17.19 0.19
C LEU A 322 11.49 17.35 1.22
N ARG A 323 11.46 18.47 1.94
CA ARG A 323 12.36 18.72 3.06
C ARG A 323 11.59 18.54 4.35
N VAL A 324 12.11 17.65 5.19
CA VAL A 324 11.54 17.33 6.49
C VAL A 324 12.49 17.82 7.57
N GLU A 325 12.00 18.67 8.46
CA GLU A 325 12.77 19.17 9.59
C GLU A 325 12.10 18.86 10.92
N THR A 326 12.90 18.51 11.92
CA THR A 326 12.42 18.21 13.27
C THR A 326 13.03 19.20 14.24
N TYR A 327 12.20 19.75 15.12
CA TYR A 327 12.55 20.76 16.08
C TYR A 327 12.27 20.29 17.51
N ASP A 328 13.10 20.73 18.45
CA ASP A 328 12.88 20.48 19.88
C ASP A 328 11.80 21.42 20.46
N LYS A 329 11.43 21.19 21.73
CA LYS A 329 10.47 22.02 22.47
C LYS A 329 10.86 23.51 22.62
N ALA A 330 12.11 23.86 22.33
CA ALA A 330 12.64 25.22 22.35
C ALA A 330 12.78 25.79 20.92
N ALA A 331 12.15 25.15 19.94
CA ALA A 331 12.21 25.51 18.52
C ALA A 331 13.62 25.50 17.93
N ARG A 332 14.50 24.63 18.43
CA ARG A 332 15.83 24.43 17.85
C ARG A 332 15.79 23.26 16.87
N LEU A 333 16.38 23.45 15.69
CA LEU A 333 16.53 22.39 14.70
C LEU A 333 17.30 21.21 15.30
N VAL A 334 16.69 20.04 15.29
CA VAL A 334 17.28 18.76 15.71
C VAL A 334 17.83 18.01 14.50
N LYS A 335 17.03 17.93 13.43
CA LYS A 335 17.36 17.15 12.24
C LYS A 335 16.69 17.72 11.00
N ALA A 336 17.40 17.69 9.87
CA ALA A 336 16.85 17.91 8.55
C ALA A 336 17.10 16.66 7.68
N VAL A 337 16.12 16.26 6.89
CA VAL A 337 16.16 15.13 5.95
C VAL A 337 15.53 15.57 4.64
N GLU A 338 16.20 15.25 3.53
CA GLU A 338 15.64 15.43 2.19
C GLU A 338 15.11 14.09 1.68
N ILE A 339 13.90 14.12 1.12
CA ILE A 339 13.27 12.99 0.43
C ILE A 339 13.24 13.32 -1.06
N ASP A 340 14.04 12.61 -1.84
CA ASP A 340 14.04 12.74 -3.29
C ASP A 340 12.70 12.24 -3.85
N VAL A 341 11.98 13.13 -4.55
CA VAL A 341 10.76 12.80 -5.29
C VAL A 341 11.10 12.90 -6.78
N PRO A 342 11.35 11.77 -7.47
CA PRO A 342 11.77 11.78 -8.88
C PRO A 342 10.76 12.52 -9.76
N ASN A 343 11.23 13.53 -10.51
CA ASN A 343 10.41 14.29 -11.44
C ASN A 343 10.05 13.43 -12.67
N GLY A 344 8.77 13.16 -12.89
CA GLY A 344 8.26 12.56 -14.12
C GLY A 344 6.87 13.08 -14.43
N ALA A 345 6.77 13.91 -15.48
CA ALA A 345 5.56 14.45 -16.11
C ALA A 345 4.50 15.10 -15.16
N ASP A 346 4.47 16.44 -15.20
CA ASP A 346 3.38 17.31 -14.76
C ASP A 346 2.93 17.23 -13.29
N SER A 347 3.23 18.29 -12.54
CA SER A 347 2.23 19.12 -11.84
C SER A 347 1.11 18.49 -10.96
N VAL A 348 1.18 17.23 -10.53
CA VAL A 348 0.11 16.59 -9.75
C VAL A 348 0.09 17.04 -8.28
N ARG A 349 -0.31 18.31 -8.07
CA ARG A 349 -0.64 19.00 -6.81
C ARG A 349 0.42 18.90 -5.68
N ASN A 350 0.28 19.73 -4.65
CA ASN A 350 1.16 19.74 -3.49
C ASN A 350 0.69 18.70 -2.46
N ASP A 351 0.40 17.49 -2.92
CA ASP A 351 -0.30 16.46 -2.15
C ASP A 351 0.69 15.67 -1.29
N PHE A 352 1.18 16.31 -0.23
CA PHE A 352 1.86 15.67 0.88
C PHE A 352 1.19 16.05 2.19
N ASN A 353 1.32 15.18 3.19
CA ASN A 353 0.76 15.43 4.51
C ASN A 353 1.71 14.84 5.57
N ILE A 354 1.66 15.38 6.79
CA ILE A 354 2.44 14.95 7.94
C ILE A 354 1.53 14.64 9.13
N LEU A 355 1.75 13.48 9.75
CA LEU A 355 0.98 13.05 10.91
C LEU A 355 1.90 12.71 12.09
N GLY A 356 1.73 13.42 13.20
CA GLY A 356 2.34 13.07 14.48
C GLY A 356 1.62 11.88 15.11
N LEU A 357 2.39 10.90 15.60
CA LEU A 357 1.84 9.64 16.11
C LEU A 357 1.86 9.57 17.64
N SER A 358 0.90 8.86 18.21
CA SER A 358 0.75 8.60 19.64
C SER A 358 1.95 7.84 20.25
N ASN A 359 2.72 7.14 19.42
CA ASN A 359 3.97 6.47 19.78
C ASN A 359 5.16 7.43 19.98
N GLY A 360 5.03 8.70 19.54
CA GLY A 360 6.04 9.74 19.64
C GLY A 360 6.90 9.99 18.40
N GLY A 361 6.72 9.25 17.32
CA GLY A 361 7.28 9.58 15.99
C GLY A 361 6.26 10.25 15.08
N PHE A 362 6.54 10.27 13.78
CA PHE A 362 5.67 10.87 12.77
C PHE A 362 5.82 10.19 11.40
N ILE A 363 4.87 10.46 10.50
CA ILE A 363 4.86 9.96 9.12
C ILE A 363 4.71 11.13 8.17
N VAL A 364 5.44 11.09 7.07
CA VAL A 364 5.24 11.96 5.90
C VAL A 364 4.75 11.08 4.76
N ALA A 365 3.63 11.43 4.14
CA ALA A 365 3.10 10.77 2.95
C ALA A 365 3.04 11.74 1.77
N TRP A 366 3.22 11.25 0.54
CA TRP A 366 3.22 12.04 -0.69
C TRP A 366 2.82 11.19 -1.90
N THR A 367 2.38 11.84 -2.98
CA THR A 367 2.13 11.19 -4.27
C THR A 367 3.43 11.00 -5.08
N GLN A 368 3.60 9.85 -5.74
CA GLN A 368 4.79 9.54 -6.54
C GLN A 368 4.49 8.56 -7.68
N ASN A 369 5.15 8.74 -8.84
CA ASN A 369 5.06 7.81 -9.97
C ASN A 369 5.54 6.40 -9.60
N GLU A 370 4.78 5.39 -10.03
CA GLU A 370 5.08 3.98 -9.82
C GLU A 370 5.86 3.43 -11.03
N ALA A 371 7.19 3.36 -10.90
CA ALA A 371 8.08 2.92 -11.98
C ALA A 371 7.79 1.48 -12.48
N ASP A 372 7.18 0.64 -11.64
CA ASP A 372 6.93 -0.78 -11.92
C ASP A 372 5.56 -1.04 -12.61
N VAL A 373 4.75 0.01 -12.89
CA VAL A 373 3.36 -0.10 -13.40
C VAL A 373 3.14 0.67 -14.71
N GLY A 374 4.21 1.28 -15.25
CA GLY A 374 4.17 2.16 -16.42
C GLY A 374 4.30 3.64 -16.06
N THR A 375 4.68 4.48 -17.03
CA THR A 375 5.05 5.89 -16.80
C THR A 375 3.93 6.80 -16.33
N ASP A 376 2.69 6.33 -16.34
CA ASP A 376 1.49 7.16 -16.18
C ASP A 376 0.70 6.81 -14.89
N SER A 377 1.22 5.90 -14.04
CA SER A 377 0.60 5.51 -12.76
C SER A 377 1.22 6.29 -11.60
N VAL A 378 0.39 6.89 -10.73
CA VAL A 378 0.83 7.71 -9.58
C VAL A 378 0.21 7.16 -8.30
N GLY A 379 1.03 6.60 -7.41
CA GLY A 379 0.63 6.07 -6.11
C GLY A 379 0.98 6.97 -4.92
N ILE A 380 0.60 6.54 -3.73
CA ILE A 380 0.89 7.22 -2.47
C ILE A 380 2.02 6.50 -1.77
N LYS A 381 3.08 7.22 -1.47
CA LYS A 381 4.25 6.73 -0.78
C LYS A 381 4.36 7.40 0.58
N ALA A 382 4.89 6.68 1.57
CA ALA A 382 5.10 7.23 2.90
C ALA A 382 6.45 6.84 3.50
N GLN A 383 6.96 7.73 4.35
CA GLN A 383 8.18 7.57 5.12
C GLN A 383 7.88 7.82 6.59
N ALA A 384 8.22 6.85 7.43
CA ALA A 384 8.13 6.97 8.87
C ALA A 384 9.42 7.56 9.46
N PHE A 385 9.28 8.34 10.53
CA PHE A 385 10.36 8.98 11.27
C PHE A 385 10.19 8.79 12.77
N ASN A 386 11.30 8.58 13.46
CA ASN A 386 11.33 8.65 14.92
C ASN A 386 11.14 10.12 15.37
N GLY A 387 10.78 10.34 16.64
CA GLY A 387 10.53 11.69 17.17
C GLY A 387 11.76 12.63 17.19
N ASP A 388 12.96 12.12 16.89
CA ASP A 388 14.18 12.91 16.71
C ASP A 388 14.48 13.25 15.23
N GLY A 389 13.59 12.87 14.31
CA GLY A 389 13.73 13.08 12.87
C GLY A 389 14.58 12.02 12.16
N THR A 390 15.03 10.97 12.85
CA THR A 390 15.72 9.85 12.17
C THR A 390 14.74 8.96 11.41
N VAL A 391 15.12 8.57 10.21
CA VAL A 391 14.32 7.71 9.31
C VAL A 391 14.08 6.33 9.95
N ALA A 392 12.81 5.95 10.11
CA ALA A 392 12.37 4.71 10.76
C ALA A 392 12.04 3.62 9.72
N GLY A 393 13.05 3.22 8.94
CA GLY A 393 12.92 2.22 7.87
C GLY A 393 12.75 2.84 6.47
N PRO A 394 12.70 2.03 5.41
CA PRO A 394 12.56 2.54 4.04
C PRO A 394 11.16 3.08 3.76
N ALA A 395 11.07 4.10 2.90
CA ALA A 395 9.80 4.57 2.35
C ALA A 395 9.09 3.47 1.54
N ARG A 396 7.76 3.44 1.56
CA ARG A 396 6.94 2.40 0.91
C ARG A 396 5.67 2.98 0.28
N PHE A 397 5.22 2.40 -0.83
CA PHE A 397 3.92 2.70 -1.41
C PHE A 397 2.80 2.15 -0.52
N LEU A 398 1.90 3.00 -0.05
CA LEU A 398 0.80 2.61 0.81
C LEU A 398 -0.26 1.84 0.02
N ASN A 399 -0.54 2.21 -1.22
CA ASN A 399 -1.45 1.51 -2.13
C ASN A 399 -0.70 0.57 -3.10
N SER A 400 -1.41 -0.41 -3.64
CA SER A 400 -0.91 -1.37 -4.63
C SER A 400 -1.33 -0.95 -6.04
N ASN A 401 -0.36 -0.74 -6.92
CA ASN A 401 -0.39 -0.73 -8.40
C ASN A 401 -1.78 -0.62 -9.06
N SER A 402 -2.47 0.50 -8.81
CA SER A 402 -3.74 0.81 -9.48
C SER A 402 -3.45 1.55 -10.78
N ALA A 403 -4.02 1.05 -11.89
CA ALA A 403 -3.96 1.73 -13.18
C ALA A 403 -4.75 3.06 -13.09
N GLY A 404 -4.06 4.16 -12.79
CA GLY A 404 -4.66 5.48 -12.58
C GLY A 404 -3.78 6.44 -11.79
N VAL A 405 -4.24 7.69 -11.68
CA VAL A 405 -3.60 8.74 -10.86
C VAL A 405 -4.29 8.79 -9.50
N GLN A 406 -3.55 8.58 -8.41
CA GLN A 406 -4.07 8.71 -7.05
C GLN A 406 -3.67 10.04 -6.40
N TYR A 407 -4.60 10.65 -5.66
CA TYR A 407 -4.44 11.93 -4.97
C TYR A 407 -4.58 11.75 -3.46
N LEU A 408 -3.50 11.99 -2.70
CA LEU A 408 -3.51 11.97 -1.23
C LEU A 408 -4.37 13.13 -0.68
N HIS A 409 -5.22 12.85 0.32
CA HIS A 409 -6.03 13.88 0.98
C HIS A 409 -5.69 14.05 2.46
N ASP A 410 -5.88 13.01 3.27
CA ASP A 410 -5.78 13.13 4.73
C ASP A 410 -5.15 11.89 5.38
N MET A 411 -4.57 12.06 6.57
CA MET A 411 -4.03 11.00 7.41
C MET A 411 -4.53 11.12 8.85
N THR A 412 -5.05 10.02 9.40
CA THR A 412 -5.61 10.00 10.75
C THR A 412 -5.16 8.79 11.56
N GLU A 413 -4.65 9.00 12.77
CA GLU A 413 -4.37 7.92 13.72
C GLU A 413 -5.63 7.54 14.51
N THR A 414 -5.89 6.25 14.59
CA THR A 414 -6.96 5.62 15.38
C THR A 414 -6.50 5.35 16.82
N ALA A 415 -7.46 5.14 17.73
CA ALA A 415 -7.16 4.96 19.15
C ALA A 415 -6.29 3.73 19.47
N ASP A 416 -6.25 2.72 18.59
CA ASP A 416 -5.39 1.54 18.67
C ASP A 416 -4.03 1.73 17.96
N GLY A 417 -3.72 2.95 17.52
CA GLY A 417 -2.41 3.32 16.98
C GLY A 417 -2.20 2.93 15.52
N LYS A 418 -3.28 2.78 14.75
CA LYS A 418 -3.28 2.53 13.30
C LYS A 418 -3.53 3.83 12.54
N VAL A 419 -2.91 4.04 11.39
CA VAL A 419 -3.10 5.27 10.58
C VAL A 419 -3.92 5.03 9.32
N TRP A 420 -5.10 5.64 9.24
CA TRP A 420 -5.92 5.77 8.03
C TRP A 420 -5.27 6.78 7.07
N VAL A 421 -5.23 6.48 5.77
CA VAL A 421 -4.79 7.43 4.73
C VAL A 421 -5.87 7.50 3.66
N SER A 422 -6.48 8.67 3.45
CA SER A 422 -7.53 8.87 2.46
C SER A 422 -6.94 9.37 1.14
N TYR A 423 -7.51 8.90 0.03
CA TYR A 423 -7.08 9.32 -1.30
C TYR A 423 -8.14 9.10 -2.36
N VAL A 424 -8.07 9.84 -3.47
CA VAL A 424 -8.96 9.66 -4.64
C VAL A 424 -8.21 8.95 -5.75
N ASP A 425 -8.86 7.99 -6.42
CA ASP A 425 -8.31 7.26 -7.57
C ASP A 425 -9.00 7.71 -8.86
N GLN A 426 -8.22 8.26 -9.80
CA GLN A 426 -8.69 8.67 -11.12
C GLN A 426 -8.27 7.63 -12.16
N SER A 427 -9.07 6.56 -12.33
CA SER A 427 -8.87 5.59 -13.40
C SER A 427 -9.36 6.15 -14.75
N ALA A 428 -8.58 5.96 -15.81
CA ALA A 428 -8.79 6.56 -17.13
C ALA A 428 -10.22 6.39 -17.72
N ILE A 429 -10.84 7.52 -18.08
CA ILE A 429 -11.95 7.69 -19.04
C ILE A 429 -13.35 7.20 -18.57
N GLY A 430 -14.23 8.15 -18.19
CA GLY A 430 -15.55 8.24 -18.84
C GLY A 430 -16.85 8.06 -18.04
N THR A 431 -16.86 7.76 -16.74
CA THR A 431 -18.12 7.78 -15.95
C THR A 431 -17.89 8.21 -14.50
N VAL A 432 -18.47 9.36 -14.13
CA VAL A 432 -18.65 9.95 -12.77
C VAL A 432 -17.48 9.74 -11.81
N ASP A 433 -16.75 10.81 -11.45
CA ASP A 433 -15.71 10.81 -10.42
C ASP A 433 -16.16 10.02 -9.17
N GLN A 434 -15.61 8.82 -8.97
CA GLN A 434 -15.92 8.01 -7.79
C GLN A 434 -14.85 8.24 -6.73
N LEU A 435 -15.26 8.87 -5.62
CA LEU A 435 -14.45 8.94 -4.40
C LEU A 435 -14.18 7.52 -3.91
N GLN A 436 -12.94 7.05 -4.01
CA GLN A 436 -12.50 5.80 -3.40
C GLN A 436 -11.80 6.12 -2.07
N TYR A 437 -11.71 5.17 -1.15
CA TYR A 437 -10.85 5.27 0.02
C TYR A 437 -10.13 3.93 0.14
N ARG A 438 -8.91 3.92 0.68
CA ARG A 438 -8.37 2.69 1.27
C ARG A 438 -7.95 2.95 2.69
N LEU A 439 -8.42 2.06 3.55
CA LEU A 439 -7.97 2.00 4.92
C LEU A 439 -6.57 1.38 4.92
N PHE A 440 -5.58 2.13 5.38
CA PHE A 440 -4.31 1.53 5.77
C PHE A 440 -4.19 1.54 7.30
N GLU A 441 -3.31 0.68 7.78
CA GLU A 441 -2.98 0.58 9.19
C GLU A 441 -1.46 0.78 9.29
N VAL A 442 -1.02 1.96 9.72
CA VAL A 442 0.36 2.09 10.20
C VAL A 442 0.39 1.77 11.68
N THR A 443 0.73 0.52 12.03
CA THR A 443 0.92 0.13 13.44
C THR A 443 2.31 0.51 13.95
N ALA A 444 2.34 1.02 15.16
CA ALA A 444 3.56 1.10 15.96
C ALA A 444 3.56 -0.02 17.00
N ASP A 445 4.09 -1.21 16.69
CA ASP A 445 4.10 -2.30 17.68
C ASP A 445 5.46 -2.64 18.31
N ALA A 446 5.35 -2.96 19.59
CA ALA A 446 6.40 -3.32 20.51
C ALA A 446 6.94 -4.72 20.20
N GLY A 447 8.12 -4.78 19.60
CA GLY A 447 9.15 -5.74 20.02
C GLY A 447 8.83 -7.23 19.92
N LYS A 448 7.97 -7.67 18.98
CA LYS A 448 7.95 -9.06 18.52
C LYS A 448 7.97 -9.09 17.00
N SER A 449 9.06 -9.61 16.44
CA SER A 449 9.14 -9.95 15.02
C SER A 449 8.05 -10.98 14.71
N GLN A 450 6.96 -10.54 14.08
CA GLN A 450 6.08 -11.44 13.34
C GLN A 450 6.70 -11.63 11.94
N PRO A 451 6.61 -12.85 11.37
CA PRO A 451 7.22 -13.17 10.09
C PRO A 451 6.64 -12.24 9.01
N VAL A 452 7.51 -11.68 8.19
CA VAL A 452 7.12 -10.93 7.00
C VAL A 452 6.41 -11.93 6.09
N GLY A 453 5.13 -11.70 5.77
CA GLY A 453 4.43 -12.48 4.75
C GLY A 453 5.13 -12.32 3.39
N PRO A 454 4.83 -13.18 2.41
CA PRO A 454 5.48 -13.12 1.11
C PRO A 454 5.27 -11.75 0.42
N LYS A 455 6.28 -11.23 -0.27
CA LYS A 455 6.18 -9.99 -1.05
C LYS A 455 5.32 -10.27 -2.28
N GLN A 456 4.21 -9.54 -2.42
CA GLN A 456 3.31 -9.69 -3.57
C GLN A 456 3.78 -8.89 -4.79
N ILE A 457 3.74 -9.48 -5.98
CA ILE A 457 4.14 -8.90 -7.26
C ILE A 457 3.07 -9.22 -8.30
N TYR A 458 2.62 -8.22 -9.07
CA TYR A 458 1.55 -8.40 -10.05
C TYR A 458 1.98 -7.86 -11.43
N GLY A 459 1.75 -8.65 -12.47
CA GLY A 459 1.82 -8.24 -13.87
C GLY A 459 0.51 -7.65 -14.40
N THR A 460 0.49 -7.45 -15.71
CA THR A 460 -0.55 -6.83 -16.52
C THR A 460 -1.19 -7.86 -17.44
N ALA A 461 -1.92 -7.44 -18.46
CA ALA A 461 -2.48 -8.36 -19.47
C ALA A 461 -1.63 -8.36 -20.76
N LYS A 462 -0.36 -8.00 -20.65
CA LYS A 462 0.64 -7.93 -21.71
C LYS A 462 1.93 -8.57 -21.21
N ASP A 463 2.82 -8.91 -22.14
CA ASP A 463 4.15 -9.44 -21.87
C ASP A 463 4.92 -8.59 -20.84
N ASP A 464 5.20 -9.18 -19.68
CA ASP A 464 5.86 -8.56 -18.55
C ASP A 464 7.20 -9.23 -18.21
N THR A 465 8.04 -8.50 -17.48
CA THR A 465 9.26 -9.06 -16.87
C THR A 465 9.23 -8.82 -15.38
N LEU A 466 8.92 -9.86 -14.61
CA LEU A 466 8.70 -9.79 -13.17
C LEU A 466 9.89 -10.38 -12.40
N LYS A 467 10.25 -9.74 -11.29
CA LYS A 467 11.39 -10.15 -10.46
C LYS A 467 11.08 -10.09 -8.97
N GLY A 468 11.22 -11.24 -8.33
CA GLY A 468 11.14 -11.47 -6.89
C GLY A 468 12.33 -10.90 -6.09
N SER A 469 12.44 -11.35 -4.86
CA SER A 469 13.43 -10.97 -3.85
C SER A 469 14.20 -12.21 -3.37
N ALA A 470 15.04 -12.07 -2.35
CA ALA A 470 15.75 -13.22 -1.78
C ALA A 470 14.98 -13.88 -0.61
N GLY A 471 13.71 -13.50 -0.41
CA GLY A 471 12.81 -14.15 0.53
C GLY A 471 11.47 -14.41 -0.14
N ALA A 472 10.57 -15.11 0.56
CA ALA A 472 9.29 -15.55 0.02
C ALA A 472 8.53 -14.44 -0.72
N ASP A 473 8.09 -14.73 -1.93
CA ASP A 473 7.30 -13.86 -2.80
C ASP A 473 5.99 -14.57 -3.24
N GLU A 474 5.00 -13.78 -3.63
CA GLU A 474 3.78 -14.24 -4.27
C GLU A 474 3.59 -13.43 -5.56
N ILE A 475 3.76 -14.07 -6.71
CA ILE A 475 3.83 -13.43 -8.01
C ILE A 475 2.64 -13.86 -8.86
N THR A 476 1.91 -12.92 -9.46
CA THR A 476 0.81 -13.19 -10.40
C THR A 476 1.01 -12.38 -11.67
N ALA A 477 1.40 -13.00 -12.79
CA ALA A 477 1.74 -12.29 -14.03
C ALA A 477 0.49 -11.92 -14.87
N ARG A 478 -0.54 -12.77 -14.81
CA ARG A 478 -1.90 -12.61 -15.37
C ARG A 478 -1.99 -12.97 -16.85
N GLY A 479 -1.61 -12.10 -17.77
CA GLY A 479 -1.75 -12.43 -19.19
C GLY A 479 -0.71 -11.77 -20.05
N GLY A 480 -0.40 -12.38 -21.20
CA GLY A 480 0.75 -12.01 -22.02
C GLY A 480 1.83 -13.10 -21.94
N ASP A 481 2.86 -13.00 -22.78
CA ASP A 481 3.98 -13.94 -22.73
C ASP A 481 5.02 -13.42 -21.73
N ASP A 482 4.98 -13.92 -20.49
CA ASP A 482 5.67 -13.33 -19.35
C ASP A 482 7.03 -13.98 -19.05
N VAL A 483 7.94 -13.20 -18.46
CA VAL A 483 9.21 -13.69 -17.91
C VAL A 483 9.26 -13.42 -16.40
N VAL A 484 9.22 -14.47 -15.60
CA VAL A 484 9.24 -14.38 -14.13
C VAL A 484 10.54 -14.95 -13.56
N ARG A 485 11.15 -14.23 -12.60
CA ARG A 485 12.30 -14.70 -11.81
C ARG A 485 12.03 -14.48 -10.32
N ALA A 486 11.66 -15.51 -9.57
CA ALA A 486 11.33 -15.37 -8.15
C ALA A 486 12.59 -15.25 -7.26
N LEU A 487 13.68 -15.89 -7.67
CA LEU A 487 15.05 -15.81 -7.14
C LEU A 487 15.30 -16.70 -5.93
N GLY A 488 14.77 -16.39 -4.76
CA GLY A 488 14.97 -17.28 -3.64
C GLY A 488 14.07 -16.93 -2.49
N GLY A 489 13.77 -17.91 -1.65
CA GLY A 489 12.67 -17.81 -0.72
C GLY A 489 11.79 -19.03 -0.80
N LYS A 490 10.52 -18.87 -0.46
CA LYS A 490 9.53 -19.91 -0.68
C LYS A 490 8.41 -19.25 -1.46
N ASP A 491 8.47 -19.37 -2.77
CA ASP A 491 7.74 -18.50 -3.67
C ASP A 491 6.48 -19.17 -4.20
N VAL A 492 5.46 -18.37 -4.48
CA VAL A 492 4.25 -18.81 -5.16
C VAL A 492 4.11 -18.00 -6.42
N VAL A 493 4.19 -18.63 -7.58
CA VAL A 493 4.07 -17.98 -8.89
C VAL A 493 2.86 -18.52 -9.63
N ASP A 494 2.05 -17.60 -10.17
CA ASP A 494 0.95 -17.84 -11.10
C ASP A 494 1.22 -17.01 -12.35
N ALA A 495 1.64 -17.65 -13.45
CA ALA A 495 2.04 -16.95 -14.67
C ALA A 495 0.80 -16.48 -15.45
N GLY A 496 -0.20 -17.35 -15.61
CA GLY A 496 -1.54 -16.95 -16.03
C GLY A 496 -1.88 -17.45 -17.43
N SER A 497 -2.05 -16.55 -18.40
CA SER A 497 -2.35 -16.95 -19.79
C SER A 497 -1.33 -16.36 -20.76
N GLY A 498 -0.81 -17.18 -21.66
CA GLY A 498 0.25 -16.78 -22.58
C GLY A 498 1.41 -17.76 -22.47
N ALA A 499 2.39 -17.66 -23.37
CA ALA A 499 3.52 -18.56 -23.34
C ALA A 499 4.59 -18.05 -22.36
N ASP A 500 4.53 -18.52 -21.12
CA ASP A 500 5.29 -17.97 -20.01
C ASP A 500 6.62 -18.68 -19.77
N ARG A 501 7.58 -17.95 -19.19
CA ARG A 501 8.84 -18.50 -18.70
C ARG A 501 9.10 -18.11 -17.26
N VAL A 502 9.05 -19.11 -16.38
CA VAL A 502 9.19 -18.94 -14.93
C VAL A 502 10.46 -19.63 -14.42
N LEU A 503 11.24 -18.89 -13.63
CA LEU A 503 12.37 -19.39 -12.83
C LEU A 503 12.00 -19.22 -11.34
N GLY A 504 11.83 -20.33 -10.61
CA GLY A 504 11.58 -20.35 -9.16
C GLY A 504 12.80 -19.83 -8.39
N GLY A 505 13.88 -20.61 -8.39
CA GLY A 505 15.14 -20.20 -7.81
C GLY A 505 15.51 -21.06 -6.61
N ASP A 506 16.10 -20.45 -5.58
CA ASP A 506 16.47 -21.15 -4.36
C ASP A 506 15.28 -21.23 -3.36
N GLY A 507 14.79 -22.43 -3.06
CA GLY A 507 13.88 -22.77 -1.98
C GLY A 507 12.65 -23.55 -2.47
N ASP A 508 11.70 -23.86 -1.57
CA ASP A 508 10.60 -24.80 -1.88
C ASP A 508 9.41 -24.09 -2.57
N ASP A 509 9.49 -23.88 -3.88
CA ASP A 509 8.57 -23.02 -4.61
C ASP A 509 7.28 -23.72 -5.09
N THR A 510 6.30 -22.92 -5.49
CA THR A 510 5.06 -23.39 -6.12
C THR A 510 4.80 -22.58 -7.38
N LEU A 511 4.98 -23.20 -8.54
CA LEU A 511 4.89 -22.57 -9.86
C LEU A 511 3.65 -23.08 -10.60
N ARG A 512 2.88 -22.16 -11.17
CA ARG A 512 1.75 -22.44 -12.07
C ARG A 512 1.96 -21.70 -13.39
N GLY A 513 1.97 -22.45 -14.49
CA GLY A 513 2.02 -21.91 -15.85
C GLY A 513 0.68 -21.31 -16.22
N GLY A 514 -0.32 -22.16 -16.43
CA GLY A 514 -1.69 -21.73 -16.69
C GLY A 514 -2.19 -22.16 -18.04
N GLY A 515 -2.55 -21.22 -18.89
CA GLY A 515 -2.95 -21.52 -20.27
C GLY A 515 -1.82 -21.28 -21.24
N ASP A 516 -1.79 -22.06 -22.32
CA ASP A 516 -0.79 -21.99 -23.39
C ASP A 516 0.53 -22.69 -23.01
N ASN A 517 1.55 -22.62 -23.87
CA ASN A 517 2.74 -23.48 -23.74
C ASN A 517 3.79 -22.82 -22.86
N ASP A 518 3.96 -23.31 -21.65
CA ASP A 518 4.80 -22.69 -20.64
C ASP A 518 6.16 -23.38 -20.45
N THR A 519 7.13 -22.64 -19.90
CA THR A 519 8.42 -23.16 -19.45
C THR A 519 8.62 -22.82 -17.98
N LEU A 520 8.58 -23.82 -17.11
CA LEU A 520 8.64 -23.67 -15.65
C LEU A 520 9.84 -24.44 -15.08
N LEU A 521 10.74 -23.73 -14.40
CA LEU A 521 11.91 -24.33 -13.75
C LEU A 521 11.86 -24.04 -12.24
N GLY A 522 11.83 -25.09 -11.42
CA GLY A 522 11.92 -25.01 -9.96
C GLY A 522 13.28 -24.50 -9.49
N GLU A 523 14.34 -25.06 -10.07
CA GLU A 523 15.75 -24.81 -9.74
C GLU A 523 16.24 -25.57 -8.50
N ALA A 524 16.31 -24.99 -7.31
CA ALA A 524 16.87 -25.67 -6.15
C ALA A 524 15.90 -25.63 -4.97
N GLY A 525 15.48 -26.77 -4.44
CA GLY A 525 14.47 -26.85 -3.39
C GLY A 525 13.49 -27.98 -3.66
N ASN A 526 12.52 -28.21 -2.78
CA ASN A 526 11.47 -29.20 -3.04
C ASN A 526 10.25 -28.50 -3.62
N ASP A 527 10.19 -28.45 -4.94
CA ASP A 527 9.29 -27.60 -5.70
C ASP A 527 7.98 -28.29 -6.05
N LYS A 528 6.96 -27.46 -6.32
CA LYS A 528 5.71 -27.89 -6.91
C LYS A 528 5.48 -27.14 -8.21
N VAL A 529 5.57 -27.83 -9.33
CA VAL A 529 5.48 -27.23 -10.66
C VAL A 529 4.26 -27.79 -11.39
N PHE A 530 3.38 -26.90 -11.85
CA PHE A 530 2.12 -27.24 -12.51
C PHE A 530 2.02 -26.53 -13.87
N GLY A 531 2.02 -27.27 -14.97
CA GLY A 531 1.86 -26.72 -16.33
C GLY A 531 0.43 -26.21 -16.56
N GLN A 532 -0.55 -27.07 -16.25
CA GLN A 532 -1.99 -26.88 -16.42
C GLN A 532 -2.49 -27.20 -17.84
N THR A 533 -2.66 -26.24 -18.74
CA THR A 533 -3.18 -26.52 -20.09
C THR A 533 -2.27 -25.95 -21.14
N GLY A 534 -1.82 -26.76 -22.09
CA GLY A 534 -0.79 -26.37 -23.03
C GLY A 534 0.20 -27.51 -23.21
N ASN A 535 1.16 -27.35 -24.11
CA ASN A 535 2.29 -28.25 -24.21
C ASN A 535 3.44 -27.65 -23.41
N ASP A 536 3.56 -28.05 -22.14
CA ASP A 536 4.42 -27.39 -21.17
C ASP A 536 5.76 -28.09 -21.03
N THR A 537 6.78 -27.31 -20.65
CA THR A 537 8.11 -27.81 -20.27
C THR A 537 8.38 -27.51 -18.81
N LEU A 538 8.51 -28.57 -18.00
CA LEU A 538 8.70 -28.49 -16.55
C LEU A 538 10.03 -29.14 -16.17
N ASP A 539 10.84 -28.45 -15.37
CA ASP A 539 12.08 -28.98 -14.77
C ASP A 539 12.04 -28.71 -13.26
N GLY A 540 12.13 -29.75 -12.42
CA GLY A 540 12.16 -29.63 -10.96
C GLY A 540 13.49 -29.06 -10.50
N GLY A 541 14.58 -29.76 -10.84
CA GLY A 541 15.94 -29.33 -10.58
C GLY A 541 16.59 -30.13 -9.46
N ASP A 542 17.07 -29.48 -8.42
CA ASP A 542 17.70 -30.12 -7.27
C ASP A 542 16.72 -30.16 -6.08
N GLY A 543 16.26 -31.34 -5.67
CA GLY A 543 15.38 -31.53 -4.52
C GLY A 543 14.39 -32.67 -4.74
N ASN A 544 13.41 -32.84 -3.84
CA ASN A 544 12.35 -33.83 -4.02
C ASN A 544 11.12 -33.11 -4.57
N ASP A 545 10.96 -33.10 -5.88
CA ASP A 545 10.02 -32.24 -6.57
C ASP A 545 8.70 -32.93 -6.90
N ARG A 546 7.67 -32.12 -7.12
CA ARG A 546 6.38 -32.57 -7.62
C ARG A 546 6.01 -31.81 -8.89
N LEU A 547 5.99 -32.53 -10.01
CA LEU A 547 5.65 -31.99 -11.32
C LEU A 547 4.32 -32.56 -11.81
N VAL A 548 3.46 -31.70 -12.34
CA VAL A 548 2.21 -32.09 -13.01
C VAL A 548 2.11 -31.33 -14.33
N GLY A 549 2.11 -32.06 -15.45
CA GLY A 549 1.97 -31.48 -16.79
C GLY A 549 0.57 -30.88 -16.96
N GLY A 550 -0.43 -31.75 -17.04
CA GLY A 550 -1.83 -31.34 -17.08
C GLY A 550 -2.49 -31.79 -18.37
N GLY A 551 -2.90 -30.86 -19.22
CA GLY A 551 -3.53 -31.19 -20.50
C GLY A 551 -2.68 -30.69 -21.65
N GLY A 552 -2.23 -31.59 -22.51
CA GLY A 552 -1.40 -31.30 -23.67
C GLY A 552 -0.27 -32.31 -23.78
N ALA A 553 0.68 -32.10 -24.68
CA ALA A 553 1.85 -32.96 -24.82
C ALA A 553 3.02 -32.33 -24.05
N ASP A 554 3.21 -32.74 -22.80
CA ASP A 554 4.11 -32.12 -21.86
C ASP A 554 5.49 -32.79 -21.81
N THR A 555 6.50 -32.03 -21.42
CA THR A 555 7.85 -32.53 -21.13
C THR A 555 8.21 -32.23 -19.67
N LEU A 556 8.33 -33.27 -18.86
CA LEU A 556 8.64 -33.17 -17.43
C LEU A 556 10.00 -33.80 -17.13
N ARG A 557 10.77 -33.12 -16.28
CA ARG A 557 12.06 -33.58 -15.77
C ARG A 557 12.15 -33.37 -14.26
N GLY A 558 12.37 -34.44 -13.50
CA GLY A 558 12.52 -34.39 -12.04
C GLY A 558 13.84 -33.72 -11.66
N GLY A 559 14.94 -34.39 -11.98
CA GLY A 559 16.29 -33.86 -11.78
C GLY A 559 17.06 -34.66 -10.74
N LYS A 560 17.50 -34.02 -9.65
CA LYS A 560 18.18 -34.70 -8.55
C LYS A 560 17.26 -34.80 -7.34
N GLY A 561 16.95 -36.01 -6.91
CA GLY A 561 16.24 -36.28 -5.67
C GLY A 561 15.15 -37.31 -5.91
N ARG A 562 14.27 -37.48 -4.94
CA ARG A 562 13.12 -38.38 -5.08
C ARG A 562 11.94 -37.56 -5.58
N ASP A 563 11.68 -37.64 -6.86
CA ASP A 563 10.70 -36.82 -7.54
C ASP A 563 9.38 -37.54 -7.76
N THR A 564 8.31 -36.78 -7.91
CA THR A 564 6.99 -37.28 -8.31
C THR A 564 6.50 -36.54 -9.55
N LEU A 565 6.44 -37.25 -10.67
CA LEU A 565 6.02 -36.69 -11.96
C LEU A 565 4.68 -37.29 -12.39
N ASN A 566 3.79 -36.46 -12.93
CA ASN A 566 2.51 -36.88 -13.49
C ASN A 566 2.20 -36.11 -14.79
N GLY A 567 2.20 -36.79 -15.93
CA GLY A 567 1.89 -36.20 -17.24
C GLY A 567 0.43 -35.78 -17.33
N SER A 568 -0.45 -36.66 -16.84
CA SER A 568 -1.92 -36.50 -16.81
C SER A 568 -2.59 -36.80 -18.15
N ALA A 569 -2.82 -35.82 -19.02
CA ALA A 569 -3.57 -36.05 -20.25
C ALA A 569 -2.80 -35.55 -21.47
N GLY A 570 -2.52 -36.45 -22.41
CA GLY A 570 -1.84 -36.14 -23.66
C GLY A 570 -0.58 -36.99 -23.80
N ALA A 571 0.16 -36.82 -24.89
CA ALA A 571 1.29 -37.69 -25.18
C ALA A 571 2.56 -37.11 -24.57
N ASP A 572 2.88 -37.53 -23.36
CA ASP A 572 3.85 -36.87 -22.50
C ASP A 572 5.24 -37.52 -22.56
N THR A 573 6.27 -36.74 -22.22
CA THR A 573 7.63 -37.22 -22.01
C THR A 573 8.08 -36.90 -20.59
N LEU A 574 8.32 -37.94 -19.79
CA LEU A 574 8.68 -37.81 -18.37
C LEU A 574 10.06 -38.43 -18.11
N LYS A 575 10.89 -37.74 -17.32
CA LYS A 575 12.22 -38.21 -16.93
C LYS A 575 12.48 -37.95 -15.44
N GLY A 576 12.68 -38.99 -14.64
CA GLY A 576 13.03 -38.87 -13.22
C GLY A 576 14.44 -38.31 -13.00
N ASP A 577 15.40 -38.82 -13.78
CA ASP A 577 16.84 -38.53 -13.70
C ASP A 577 17.57 -39.27 -12.59
N SER A 578 17.72 -38.73 -11.38
CA SER A 578 18.52 -39.39 -10.34
C SER A 578 17.83 -39.34 -8.99
N GLY A 579 17.78 -40.49 -8.32
CA GLY A 579 17.02 -40.73 -7.10
C GLY A 579 15.93 -41.77 -7.36
N ASP A 580 15.17 -42.11 -6.31
CA ASP A 580 14.14 -43.15 -6.41
C ASP A 580 12.80 -42.49 -6.79
N ASP A 581 12.49 -42.39 -8.07
CA ASP A 581 11.42 -41.54 -8.59
C ASP A 581 10.07 -42.26 -8.72
N ARG A 582 8.99 -41.47 -8.68
CA ARG A 582 7.64 -41.96 -8.99
C ARG A 582 7.07 -41.23 -10.19
N ILE A 583 6.86 -41.96 -11.28
CA ILE A 583 6.48 -41.40 -12.58
C ILE A 583 5.17 -42.01 -13.03
N ALA A 584 4.19 -41.16 -13.38
CA ALA A 584 2.92 -41.56 -13.97
C ALA A 584 2.71 -40.84 -15.32
N GLY A 585 2.53 -41.58 -16.41
CA GLY A 585 2.24 -41.01 -17.73
C GLY A 585 0.84 -40.41 -17.74
N GLY A 586 -0.16 -41.25 -17.54
CA GLY A 586 -1.55 -40.83 -17.40
C GLY A 586 -2.40 -41.39 -18.53
N GLY A 587 -2.77 -40.57 -19.49
CA GLY A 587 -3.59 -41.00 -20.63
C GLY A 587 -3.00 -40.55 -21.96
N ALA A 588 -3.20 -41.34 -23.00
CA ALA A 588 -2.50 -41.31 -24.30
C ALA A 588 -1.12 -41.98 -24.22
N GLY A 589 -0.38 -42.00 -25.33
CA GLY A 589 0.86 -42.77 -25.43
C GLY A 589 2.06 -41.98 -24.96
N ASP A 590 2.64 -42.41 -23.84
CA ASP A 590 3.66 -41.68 -23.09
C ASP A 590 5.05 -42.29 -23.22
N ARG A 591 6.06 -41.47 -22.89
CA ARG A 591 7.46 -41.91 -22.80
C ARG A 591 8.01 -41.63 -21.41
N LEU A 592 8.17 -42.67 -20.60
CA LEU A 592 8.65 -42.60 -19.22
C LEU A 592 10.08 -43.12 -19.11
N VAL A 593 10.92 -42.34 -18.44
CA VAL A 593 12.30 -42.71 -18.13
C VAL A 593 12.54 -42.52 -16.63
N GLY A 594 12.85 -43.59 -15.91
CA GLY A 594 13.22 -43.55 -14.50
C GLY A 594 14.54 -42.80 -14.34
N GLY A 595 15.64 -43.49 -14.59
CA GLY A 595 16.96 -42.87 -14.57
C GLY A 595 17.94 -43.68 -13.74
N ALA A 596 18.45 -43.11 -12.66
CA ALA A 596 19.32 -43.81 -11.72
C ALA A 596 18.68 -43.81 -10.34
N GLY A 597 18.43 -44.98 -9.75
CA GLY A 597 17.74 -45.13 -8.47
C GLY A 597 16.64 -46.17 -8.61
N ASP A 598 16.02 -46.59 -7.50
CA ASP A 598 14.97 -47.60 -7.55
C ASP A 598 13.63 -46.94 -7.89
N ASP A 599 13.25 -46.92 -9.16
CA ASP A 599 12.13 -46.12 -9.67
C ASP A 599 10.80 -46.88 -9.71
N THR A 600 9.68 -46.15 -9.70
CA THR A 600 8.34 -46.69 -9.99
C THR A 600 7.71 -45.94 -11.16
N LEU A 601 7.50 -46.63 -12.29
CA LEU A 601 6.92 -46.08 -13.51
C LEU A 601 5.54 -46.70 -13.77
N ASN A 602 4.56 -45.87 -14.06
CA ASN A 602 3.21 -46.29 -14.47
C ASN A 602 2.82 -45.56 -15.77
N GLY A 603 2.71 -46.30 -16.88
CA GLY A 603 2.31 -45.77 -18.18
C GLY A 603 0.90 -45.17 -18.13
N GLY A 604 -0.07 -45.97 -17.72
CA GLY A 604 -1.44 -45.52 -17.53
C GLY A 604 -2.33 -46.07 -18.63
N ALA A 605 -3.01 -45.22 -19.39
CA ALA A 605 -3.84 -45.65 -20.52
C ALA A 605 -3.23 -45.17 -21.83
N GLY A 606 -2.78 -46.04 -22.71
CA GLY A 606 -2.00 -45.60 -23.84
C GLY A 606 -1.24 -46.72 -24.52
N ASN A 607 -0.36 -46.37 -25.45
CA ASN A 607 0.67 -47.32 -25.87
C ASN A 607 1.99 -46.70 -25.43
N ASP A 608 2.46 -47.11 -24.26
CA ASP A 608 3.48 -46.40 -23.53
C ASP A 608 4.86 -47.02 -23.74
N LYS A 609 5.90 -46.20 -23.56
CA LYS A 609 7.29 -46.65 -23.58
C LYS A 609 7.95 -46.39 -22.24
N LEU A 610 8.29 -47.47 -21.55
CA LEU A 610 8.86 -47.42 -20.21
C LEU A 610 10.34 -47.82 -20.23
N TYR A 611 11.18 -46.98 -19.64
CA TYR A 611 12.62 -47.18 -19.48
C TYR A 611 12.98 -47.03 -18.00
N GLY A 612 13.13 -48.12 -17.25
CA GLY A 612 13.60 -48.06 -15.86
C GLY A 612 15.03 -47.48 -15.77
N ASN A 613 15.94 -48.11 -16.52
CA ASN A 613 17.38 -47.83 -16.57
C ASN A 613 18.15 -48.38 -15.36
N GLY A 614 18.75 -47.54 -14.51
CA GLY A 614 19.66 -48.01 -13.47
C GLY A 614 18.95 -48.04 -12.12
N GLY A 615 18.99 -49.17 -11.43
CA GLY A 615 18.26 -49.39 -10.18
C GLY A 615 17.42 -50.66 -10.26
N ASN A 616 16.71 -50.96 -9.18
CA ASN A 616 15.71 -52.04 -9.16
C ASN A 616 14.34 -51.41 -9.34
N ASP A 617 13.83 -51.43 -10.58
CA ASP A 617 12.66 -50.64 -10.95
C ASP A 617 11.36 -51.46 -10.88
N VAL A 618 10.25 -50.78 -10.59
CA VAL A 618 8.89 -51.32 -10.74
C VAL A 618 8.20 -50.63 -11.91
N LEU A 619 7.85 -51.42 -12.93
CA LEU A 619 7.23 -50.93 -14.16
C LEU A 619 5.79 -51.46 -14.28
N ILE A 620 4.86 -50.56 -14.56
CA ILE A 620 3.44 -50.84 -14.72
C ILE A 620 3.03 -50.28 -16.09
N GLY A 621 2.63 -51.13 -17.03
CA GLY A 621 2.19 -50.69 -18.37
C GLY A 621 0.84 -49.98 -18.29
N GLY A 622 -0.12 -50.64 -17.65
CA GLY A 622 -1.50 -50.20 -17.57
C GLY A 622 -2.34 -50.73 -18.74
N GLY A 623 -3.13 -49.88 -19.36
CA GLY A 623 -4.05 -50.27 -20.42
C GLY A 623 -3.54 -49.88 -21.80
N GLY A 624 -3.35 -50.85 -22.68
CA GLY A 624 -3.10 -50.65 -24.11
C GLY A 624 -1.98 -51.57 -24.59
N ARG A 625 -1.12 -51.12 -25.50
CA ARG A 625 0.02 -51.92 -25.99
C ARG A 625 1.32 -51.26 -25.58
N ASP A 626 1.88 -51.75 -24.49
CA ASP A 626 3.02 -51.10 -23.87
C ASP A 626 4.35 -51.73 -24.31
N THR A 627 5.41 -50.93 -24.26
CA THR A 627 6.76 -51.35 -24.63
C THR A 627 7.74 -51.06 -23.50
N PHE A 628 8.22 -52.12 -22.86
CA PHE A 628 9.23 -52.06 -21.80
C PHE A 628 10.64 -52.20 -22.41
N ILE A 629 11.54 -51.24 -22.17
CA ILE A 629 12.81 -51.13 -22.90
C ILE A 629 14.01 -51.22 -21.95
N PHE A 630 14.77 -52.30 -22.11
CA PHE A 630 15.96 -52.61 -21.32
C PHE A 630 17.22 -52.43 -22.19
N ALA A 631 17.77 -51.21 -22.16
CA ALA A 631 18.87 -50.77 -23.03
C ALA A 631 20.13 -50.36 -22.24
N GLY A 632 20.79 -51.33 -21.60
CA GLY A 632 21.95 -51.05 -20.74
C GLY A 632 21.60 -50.72 -19.30
N ALA A 633 20.36 -51.05 -18.89
CA ALA A 633 19.87 -51.03 -17.53
C ALA A 633 20.73 -51.91 -16.60
N THR A 634 20.92 -51.48 -15.35
CA THR A 634 21.64 -52.20 -14.29
C THR A 634 20.71 -52.36 -13.09
N GLY A 635 20.62 -53.55 -12.50
CA GLY A 635 19.70 -53.84 -11.40
C GLY A 635 18.64 -54.89 -11.77
N ASP A 636 17.76 -55.19 -10.81
CA ASP A 636 16.71 -56.20 -10.91
C ASP A 636 15.33 -55.54 -11.01
N ASP A 637 14.70 -55.62 -12.18
CA ASP A 637 13.44 -54.94 -12.49
C ASP A 637 12.23 -55.88 -12.37
N VAL A 638 11.06 -55.30 -12.08
CA VAL A 638 9.78 -56.02 -11.97
C VAL A 638 8.75 -55.35 -12.86
N ILE A 639 8.09 -56.14 -13.73
CA ILE A 639 6.85 -55.73 -14.41
C ILE A 639 5.68 -56.45 -13.73
N THR A 640 4.70 -55.69 -13.24
CA THR A 640 3.62 -56.24 -12.40
C THR A 640 2.34 -56.61 -13.16
N ASP A 641 2.18 -56.15 -14.41
CA ASP A 641 0.94 -56.26 -15.17
C ASP A 641 1.12 -56.57 -16.67
N PHE A 642 2.26 -57.19 -17.05
CA PHE A 642 2.57 -57.50 -18.43
C PHE A 642 1.47 -58.36 -19.09
N ASP A 643 0.87 -57.86 -20.19
CA ASP A 643 -0.09 -58.61 -21.00
C ASP A 643 0.60 -59.19 -22.25
N PRO A 644 0.76 -60.52 -22.35
CA PRO A 644 1.42 -61.15 -23.50
C PRO A 644 0.65 -61.01 -24.83
N GLU A 645 -0.64 -60.67 -24.82
CA GLU A 645 -1.42 -60.46 -26.04
C GLU A 645 -1.19 -59.08 -26.68
N SER A 646 -0.77 -58.09 -25.89
CA SER A 646 -0.69 -56.68 -26.30
C SER A 646 0.70 -56.07 -26.13
N ASP A 647 1.40 -56.43 -25.06
CA ASP A 647 2.63 -55.77 -24.64
C ASP A 647 3.87 -56.38 -25.27
N SER A 648 4.96 -55.64 -25.20
CA SER A 648 6.25 -56.09 -25.68
C SER A 648 7.38 -55.63 -24.77
N TYR A 649 8.48 -56.38 -24.76
CA TYR A 649 9.71 -55.97 -24.12
C TYR A 649 10.87 -56.03 -25.12
N THR A 650 11.84 -55.14 -24.96
CA THR A 650 13.06 -55.12 -25.77
C THR A 650 14.29 -55.25 -24.89
N ILE A 651 15.03 -56.35 -25.04
CA ILE A 651 16.33 -56.57 -24.39
C ILE A 651 17.42 -56.50 -25.47
N LYS A 652 18.36 -55.56 -25.32
CA LYS A 652 19.45 -55.37 -26.31
C LYS A 652 20.64 -56.33 -26.14
N THR A 653 20.59 -57.23 -25.17
CA THR A 653 21.64 -58.21 -24.85
C THR A 653 21.08 -59.64 -24.84
N LYS A 654 21.96 -60.65 -24.81
CA LYS A 654 21.54 -62.05 -24.79
C LYS A 654 21.02 -62.45 -23.40
N ALA A 655 19.77 -62.89 -23.32
CA ALA A 655 19.13 -63.29 -22.07
C ALA A 655 18.80 -64.79 -22.00
N THR A 656 18.53 -65.29 -20.78
CA THR A 656 18.01 -66.64 -20.47
C THR A 656 16.65 -66.50 -19.78
N VAL A 657 15.68 -67.34 -20.12
CA VAL A 657 14.30 -67.27 -19.58
C VAL A 657 14.00 -68.49 -18.71
N THR A 658 13.43 -68.30 -17.52
CA THR A 658 13.09 -69.36 -16.55
C THR A 658 11.84 -69.03 -15.71
N GLU A 659 11.05 -70.02 -15.28
CA GLU A 659 9.80 -69.83 -14.52
C GLU A 659 9.98 -69.79 -12.98
N VAL A 660 11.17 -70.09 -12.47
CA VAL A 660 11.37 -70.46 -11.04
C VAL A 660 11.55 -69.25 -10.12
N ALA A 661 10.86 -68.13 -10.38
CA ALA A 661 10.85 -67.01 -9.46
C ALA A 661 10.09 -67.36 -8.17
N LYS A 662 10.64 -66.99 -7.00
CA LYS A 662 9.97 -67.24 -5.70
C LYS A 662 8.58 -66.58 -5.58
N ALA A 663 8.27 -65.62 -6.45
CA ALA A 663 7.02 -64.86 -6.46
C ALA A 663 5.95 -65.40 -7.44
N GLY A 664 6.22 -66.45 -8.22
CA GLY A 664 5.25 -66.99 -9.18
C GLY A 664 5.11 -66.15 -10.46
N GLY A 665 6.19 -66.09 -11.24
CA GLY A 665 6.29 -65.35 -12.49
C GLY A 665 7.49 -65.81 -13.32
N VAL A 666 7.68 -65.22 -14.50
CA VAL A 666 8.81 -65.56 -15.37
C VAL A 666 9.99 -64.63 -15.11
N LEU A 667 11.14 -65.23 -14.81
CA LEU A 667 12.41 -64.55 -14.61
C LEU A 667 13.26 -64.62 -15.88
N ILE A 668 13.57 -63.45 -16.43
CA ILE A 668 14.50 -63.28 -17.54
C ILE A 668 15.82 -62.74 -16.97
N SER A 669 16.94 -63.41 -17.21
CA SER A 669 18.25 -63.00 -16.68
C SER A 669 19.28 -62.76 -17.78
N TRP A 670 20.08 -61.70 -17.62
CA TRP A 670 21.23 -61.40 -18.47
C TRP A 670 22.35 -60.77 -17.65
N ALA A 671 23.57 -61.32 -17.75
CA ALA A 671 24.71 -60.91 -16.94
C ALA A 671 24.39 -60.92 -15.41
N GLU A 672 24.51 -59.78 -14.73
CA GLU A 672 24.25 -59.61 -13.29
C GLU A 672 22.83 -59.06 -13.00
N ASN A 673 21.99 -58.91 -14.02
CA ASN A 673 20.66 -58.29 -13.93
C ASN A 673 19.56 -59.31 -14.20
N SER A 674 18.36 -59.03 -13.69
CA SER A 674 17.17 -59.82 -13.96
C SER A 674 15.91 -58.96 -14.14
N LEU A 675 14.94 -59.52 -14.86
CA LEU A 675 13.59 -58.98 -15.03
C LEU A 675 12.59 -60.05 -14.59
N LEU A 676 11.76 -59.72 -13.61
CA LEU A 676 10.63 -60.53 -13.20
C LEU A 676 9.35 -60.02 -13.86
N LEU A 677 8.69 -60.90 -14.62
CA LEU A 677 7.32 -60.70 -15.10
C LEU A 677 6.37 -61.43 -14.13
N GLU A 678 5.68 -60.69 -13.27
CA GLU A 678 4.79 -61.30 -12.27
C GLU A 678 3.52 -61.88 -12.91
N GLY A 679 3.05 -63.02 -12.40
CA GLY A 679 1.77 -63.61 -12.80
C GLY A 679 1.76 -64.38 -14.13
N LEU A 680 2.92 -64.53 -14.80
CA LEU A 680 3.05 -65.25 -16.07
C LEU A 680 3.68 -66.64 -15.93
N THR A 681 3.43 -67.49 -16.93
CA THR A 681 4.09 -68.79 -17.15
C THR A 681 4.99 -68.78 -18.39
N LEU A 682 5.83 -69.79 -18.59
CA LEU A 682 6.69 -69.87 -19.78
C LEU A 682 5.92 -69.96 -21.11
N ASP A 683 4.72 -70.55 -21.10
CA ASP A 683 3.88 -70.70 -22.29
C ASP A 683 3.30 -69.36 -22.77
N ASP A 684 3.25 -68.36 -21.89
CA ASP A 684 2.72 -67.02 -22.19
C ASP A 684 3.74 -66.15 -22.96
N ILE A 685 5.02 -66.53 -23.02
CA ILE A 685 6.12 -65.71 -23.58
C ILE A 685 6.77 -66.37 -24.82
N ALA A 686 6.18 -67.47 -25.32
CA ALA A 686 6.75 -68.35 -26.35
C ALA A 686 6.69 -67.81 -27.80
#